data_AF-A0A5K3EPS1-F1
#
_entry.id   AF-A0A5K3EPS1-F1
#
_cell.length_a   1.000
_cell.length_b   1.000
_cell.length_c   1.000
_cell.angle_alpha   90.00
_cell.angle_beta   90.00
_cell.angle_gamma   90.00
#
_symmetry.space_group_name_H-M   'P 1'
#
loop_
_entity.id
_entity.type
_entity.pdbx_description
1 polymer ?
#
loop_
_entity_poly.entity_id
_entity_poly.type
_entity_poly.pdbx_seq_one_letter_code
_entity_poly.pdbx_strand_id
1 'polypeptide(L)'
;MSQLLYDLRSKVRDTSIDDKNLMDYLLCLEYLSSVVVQGNKRPIANLIVRLSNWSSSTSDLDNGRGKAIERLTFLGPFLAPSLFADDDTSVAIHSFPNGESSDTEVQANQQGLRFLLDMIWAKQLTIVKNLLVPMATRSHTLSFLSDALRLNAIRGQIHFEEGLLAREGFMLNLSVVFLRLCAPVNQVQVGTLYLFSPHCRLLVEGKTRIDGSEQSLTAFTNDLSGRFENAPSFSTECFYLTAWALHLGFVSSIRKYRRRQRVISDLDRSIRKLDQTLKHAVANGYPEDHIHRLERMLKQAKQELSCQQRARFCSETILMHVNLLQSVSRYYGSLCQFLMRLAECDPVTCVSASQTTPKLFAFLPEFFVEDIADFLLFIVGHFSSAVGSVIDAQSFPALASFLLFVICHSSFIRNPYLVSKFVEILSFWNPMRSGSRNSYNDLVKVHPLANTHLVNALIQFYVNIESTGASSEFYDKFSIRFNISVIFISLWKEGFLKPRFLQEANGNPMLFTKFTNRMINDMSFLLEEALDGLKKVKELQALETDNNRSNRLTRQQQMSSANELATYERQVRSYLTLANQTVNLLFNLTTEIKEPFLRPEIVRKLAAMLDFNLVQLCGPRCKNLKVRNPESYGWEPKRLLSRIIAIYTHLDTDDDRFATSIADDERSYSPELFTATQELVARHGIQSPEKLAQFSALSEKVKRLRAEKSQAEINYGDAPAEFCDTLMNTLMSDPVMLPGSRSIVDRSTIIMHLLNSETDPFNRQPLSEADLIPLPELKQQIAMWKKTKEDEFHTSRQTDEATPQ
;
A
#
# COMPACT_ATOMS: atom_id res chain seq x y z
N MET A 1 17.56 29.96 45.22
CA MET A 1 17.24 28.71 44.49
C MET A 1 16.56 28.98 43.15
N SER A 2 15.46 29.75 43.07
CA SER A 2 14.78 30.02 41.80
C SER A 2 15.70 30.66 40.74
N GLN A 3 16.56 31.62 41.13
CA GLN A 3 17.53 32.22 40.21
C GLN A 3 18.47 31.18 39.58
N LEU A 4 19.02 30.27 40.38
CA LEU A 4 19.87 29.18 39.90
C LEU A 4 19.15 28.30 38.86
N LEU A 5 17.87 28.01 39.08
CA LEU A 5 17.05 27.26 38.13
C LEU A 5 16.85 28.04 36.82
N TYR A 6 16.59 29.35 36.89
CA TYR A 6 16.48 30.21 35.71
C TYR A 6 17.81 30.29 34.93
N ASP A 7 18.94 30.44 35.63
CA ASP A 7 20.26 30.48 35.02
C ASP A 7 20.59 29.15 34.33
N LEU A 8 20.32 28.02 34.99
CA LEU A 8 20.52 26.68 34.42
C LEU A 8 19.69 26.48 33.15
N ARG A 9 18.40 26.86 33.18
CA ARG A 9 17.52 26.82 32.00
C ARG A 9 18.07 27.68 30.86
N SER A 10 18.53 28.90 31.17
CA SER A 10 19.06 29.82 30.14
C SER A 10 20.30 29.23 29.46
N LYS A 11 21.20 28.59 30.23
CA LYS A 11 22.37 27.91 29.68
C LYS A 11 21.95 26.80 28.73
N VAL A 12 21.10 25.87 29.17
CA VAL A 12 20.66 24.73 28.33
C VAL A 12 19.98 25.19 27.04
N ARG A 13 19.15 26.24 27.09
CA ARG A 13 18.42 26.75 25.91
C ARG A 13 19.36 27.14 24.76
N ASP A 14 20.54 27.65 25.08
CA ASP A 14 21.48 28.21 24.12
C ASP A 14 22.66 27.24 23.85
N THR A 15 22.60 26.01 24.38
CA THR A 15 23.65 24.98 24.28
C THR A 15 23.31 23.96 23.19
N SER A 16 24.24 23.71 22.26
CA SER A 16 24.13 22.63 21.27
C SER A 16 24.27 21.25 21.92
N ILE A 17 23.77 20.21 21.25
CA ILE A 17 23.90 18.83 21.72
C ILE A 17 25.35 18.32 21.74
N ASP A 18 26.22 18.85 20.89
CA ASP A 18 27.64 18.48 20.82
C ASP A 18 28.53 19.27 21.80
N ASP A 19 27.94 20.21 22.55
CA ASP A 19 28.64 20.93 23.61
C ASP A 19 28.88 20.02 24.82
N LYS A 20 30.13 20.01 25.30
CA LYS A 20 30.57 19.20 26.45
C LYS A 20 29.81 19.53 27.74
N ASN A 21 29.33 20.77 27.90
CA ASN A 21 28.66 21.23 29.10
C ASN A 21 27.18 20.81 29.17
N LEU A 22 26.56 20.38 28.07
CA LEU A 22 25.13 20.02 28.07
C LEU A 22 24.83 18.92 29.10
N MET A 23 25.68 17.89 29.12
CA MET A 23 25.52 16.77 30.05
C MET A 23 25.64 17.21 31.51
N ASP A 24 26.54 18.13 31.82
CA ASP A 24 26.68 18.69 33.16
C ASP A 24 25.44 19.46 33.59
N TYR A 25 24.83 20.21 32.68
CA TYR A 25 23.58 20.93 32.96
C TYR A 25 22.40 19.98 33.20
N LEU A 26 22.29 18.90 32.42
CA LEU A 26 21.29 17.86 32.64
C LEU A 26 21.50 17.13 33.97
N LEU A 27 22.75 16.79 34.30
CA LEU A 27 23.12 16.18 35.59
C LEU A 27 22.81 17.09 36.78
N CYS A 28 23.06 18.40 36.65
CA CYS A 28 22.68 19.37 37.67
C CYS A 28 21.16 19.36 37.92
N LEU A 29 20.33 19.41 36.88
CA LEU A 29 18.87 19.38 37.06
C LEU A 29 18.39 18.03 37.60
N GLU A 30 18.98 16.93 37.15
CA GLU A 30 18.71 15.58 37.67
C GLU A 30 18.95 15.53 39.18
N TYR A 31 20.13 15.98 39.62
CA TYR A 31 20.48 16.04 41.03
C TYR A 31 19.51 16.92 41.82
N LEU A 32 19.29 18.16 41.37
CA LEU A 32 18.41 19.12 42.03
C LEU A 32 16.96 18.61 42.14
N SER A 33 16.42 17.97 41.11
CA SER A 33 15.07 17.39 41.11
C SER A 33 14.95 16.14 41.99
N SER A 34 16.06 15.43 42.23
CA SER A 34 16.10 14.23 43.07
C SER A 34 16.15 14.51 44.57
N VAL A 35 16.44 15.74 44.99
CA VAL A 35 16.64 16.09 46.42
C VAL A 35 15.41 15.74 47.27
N VAL A 36 15.62 14.85 48.23
CA VAL A 36 14.64 14.43 49.23
C VAL A 36 15.08 14.91 50.61
N VAL A 37 14.18 15.58 51.33
CA VAL A 37 14.36 16.03 52.71
C VAL A 37 13.48 15.19 53.65
N GLN A 38 13.71 15.28 54.96
CA GLN A 38 12.94 14.58 55.99
C GLN A 38 11.42 14.58 55.73
N GLY A 39 10.81 13.40 55.87
CA GLY A 39 9.40 13.17 55.55
C GLY A 39 9.10 12.97 54.06
N ASN A 40 10.07 12.50 53.26
CA ASN A 40 9.95 12.25 51.82
C ASN A 40 9.52 13.51 51.02
N LYS A 41 9.83 14.70 51.54
CA LYS A 41 9.48 15.96 50.89
C LYS A 41 10.51 16.29 49.81
N ARG A 42 10.04 16.71 48.64
CA ARG A 42 10.88 17.13 47.51
C ARG A 42 10.75 18.64 47.26
N PRO A 43 11.41 19.51 48.04
CA PRO A 43 11.18 20.95 48.00
C PRO A 43 11.56 21.57 46.66
N ILE A 44 12.62 21.08 46.02
CA ILE A 44 13.07 21.63 44.73
C ILE A 44 12.12 21.22 43.60
N ALA A 45 11.68 19.96 43.56
CA ALA A 45 10.64 19.52 42.61
C ALA A 45 9.35 20.34 42.75
N ASN A 46 8.91 20.59 44.00
CA ASN A 46 7.76 21.45 44.29
C ASN A 46 7.99 22.91 43.85
N LEU A 47 9.20 23.44 44.01
CA LEU A 47 9.56 24.78 43.55
C LEU A 47 9.51 24.88 42.02
N ILE A 48 10.08 23.89 41.32
CA ILE A 48 10.15 23.85 39.84
C ILE A 48 8.75 24.00 39.23
N VAL A 49 7.76 23.22 39.70
CA VAL A 49 6.39 23.26 39.13
C VAL A 49 5.61 24.54 39.48
N ARG A 50 6.12 25.35 40.41
CA ARG A 50 5.54 26.63 40.84
C ARG A 50 6.25 27.85 40.24
N LEU A 51 7.31 27.64 39.44
CA LEU A 51 7.97 28.73 38.74
C LEU A 51 6.98 29.42 37.79
N SER A 52 7.11 30.73 37.63
CA SER A 52 6.23 31.54 36.78
C SER A 52 6.25 31.10 35.31
N ASN A 53 7.33 30.47 34.86
CA ASN A 53 7.50 29.93 33.52
C ASN A 53 7.31 28.41 33.46
N TRP A 54 6.67 27.78 34.44
CA TRP A 54 6.38 26.35 34.37
C TRP A 54 5.45 26.00 33.20
N SER A 55 4.38 26.78 33.04
CA SER A 55 3.40 26.70 31.95
C SER A 55 3.30 28.06 31.26
N SER A 56 3.09 28.07 29.94
CA SER A 56 2.71 29.30 29.24
C SER A 56 1.29 29.67 29.66
N SER A 57 1.05 30.87 30.18
CA SER A 57 -0.30 31.40 30.36
C SER A 57 -1.04 31.36 29.01
N THR A 58 -2.19 30.70 29.00
CA THR A 58 -2.99 30.39 27.81
C THR A 58 -3.66 31.61 27.16
N SER A 59 -3.53 32.82 27.73
CA SER A 59 -4.26 34.01 27.28
C SER A 59 -3.58 34.85 26.20
N ASP A 60 -2.25 34.80 26.02
CA ASP A 60 -1.53 35.86 25.27
C ASP A 60 -0.79 35.41 24.00
N LEU A 61 -0.99 34.18 23.50
CA LEU A 61 -0.20 33.63 22.39
C LEU A 61 -1.09 32.98 21.31
N ASP A 62 -1.69 33.83 20.48
CA ASP A 62 -2.47 33.38 19.31
C ASP A 62 -1.63 32.97 18.10
N ASN A 63 -0.31 33.18 18.12
CA ASN A 63 0.60 32.69 17.06
C ASN A 63 1.83 32.01 17.68
N GLY A 64 2.05 30.70 17.41
CA GLY A 64 3.29 30.00 17.77
C GLY A 64 3.27 29.13 19.04
N ARG A 65 2.11 28.57 19.42
CA ARG A 65 1.88 27.86 20.70
C ARG A 65 2.85 26.70 20.99
N GLY A 66 3.20 25.90 19.97
CA GLY A 66 4.11 24.78 20.14
C GLY A 66 5.56 25.22 20.40
N LYS A 67 6.02 26.26 19.69
CA LYS A 67 7.38 26.80 19.88
C LYS A 67 7.54 27.51 21.23
N ALA A 68 6.47 28.15 21.70
CA ALA A 68 6.45 28.79 23.01
C ALA A 68 6.63 27.79 24.15
N ILE A 69 5.96 26.63 24.11
CA ILE A 69 6.12 25.62 25.16
C ILE A 69 7.54 25.07 25.23
N GLU A 70 8.21 24.88 24.09
CA GLU A 70 9.61 24.46 24.07
C GLU A 70 10.56 25.55 24.57
N ARG A 71 10.42 26.80 24.12
CA ARG A 71 11.43 27.84 24.37
C ARG A 71 11.19 28.66 25.63
N LEU A 72 9.93 28.93 25.99
CA LEU A 72 9.58 29.88 27.04
C LEU A 72 9.33 29.21 28.39
N THR A 73 9.03 27.91 28.41
CA THR A 73 8.79 27.20 29.66
C THR A 73 10.08 26.75 30.33
N PHE A 74 9.97 26.34 31.60
CA PHE A 74 11.10 25.84 32.37
C PHE A 74 11.63 24.52 31.82
N LEU A 75 10.76 23.52 31.64
CA LEU A 75 11.19 22.17 31.26
C LEU A 75 11.48 22.05 29.76
N GLY A 76 10.92 22.93 28.93
CA GLY A 76 11.07 22.92 27.48
C GLY A 76 12.51 22.78 26.98
N PRO A 77 13.45 23.67 27.37
CA PRO A 77 14.85 23.60 26.94
C PRO A 77 15.57 22.31 27.31
N PHE A 78 15.22 21.67 28.43
CA PHE A 78 15.84 20.41 28.85
C PHE A 78 15.39 19.20 28.00
N LEU A 79 14.23 19.32 27.34
CA LEU A 79 13.71 18.34 26.40
C LEU A 79 14.03 18.69 24.93
N ALA A 80 14.63 19.85 24.66
CA ALA A 80 14.91 20.34 23.30
C ALA A 80 16.23 19.86 22.62
N PRO A 81 17.24 19.27 23.29
CA PRO A 81 18.47 18.85 22.59
C PRO A 81 18.19 17.96 21.38
N SER A 82 18.75 18.30 20.22
CA SER A 82 18.38 17.71 18.94
C SER A 82 19.59 17.42 18.06
N LEU A 83 19.55 16.28 17.36
CA LEU A 83 20.50 15.97 16.27
C LEU A 83 19.93 16.30 14.88
N PHE A 84 18.68 16.75 14.77
CA PHE A 84 18.10 17.11 13.48
C PHE A 84 18.76 18.38 12.94
N ALA A 85 19.23 18.34 11.70
CA ALA A 85 19.95 19.46 11.07
C ALA A 85 19.11 20.75 10.99
N ASP A 86 17.78 20.63 10.90
CA ASP A 86 16.88 21.78 10.84
C ASP A 86 16.73 22.48 12.21
N ASP A 87 17.00 21.76 13.31
CA ASP A 87 16.97 22.30 14.68
C ASP A 87 18.32 22.91 15.06
N ASP A 88 19.42 22.24 14.66
CA ASP A 88 20.79 22.66 14.88
C ASP A 88 21.69 22.31 13.68
N THR A 89 22.02 23.32 12.87
CA THR A 89 22.87 23.16 11.69
C THR A 89 24.33 22.89 12.04
N SER A 90 24.79 23.29 13.23
CA SER A 90 26.19 23.14 13.63
C SER A 90 26.56 21.66 13.79
N VAL A 91 25.66 20.87 14.37
CA VAL A 91 25.77 19.41 14.52
C VAL A 91 25.97 18.73 13.17
N ALA A 92 25.18 19.12 12.16
CA ALA A 92 25.27 18.52 10.84
C ALA A 92 26.62 18.84 10.16
N ILE A 93 27.13 20.07 10.31
CA ILE A 93 28.41 20.49 9.74
C ILE A 93 29.58 19.82 10.46
N HIS A 94 29.53 19.74 11.78
CA HIS A 94 30.62 19.22 12.59
C HIS A 94 30.70 17.69 12.55
N SER A 95 29.55 17.01 12.58
CA SER A 95 29.47 15.54 12.56
C SER A 95 29.52 14.94 11.15
N PHE A 96 29.09 15.69 10.13
CA PHE A 96 29.06 15.26 8.74
C PHE A 96 29.61 16.37 7.82
N PRO A 97 30.92 16.69 7.90
CA PRO A 97 31.50 17.83 7.17
C PRO A 97 31.40 17.70 5.65
N ASN A 98 31.50 16.47 5.13
CA ASN A 98 31.38 16.19 3.70
C ASN A 98 30.08 15.41 3.42
N GLY A 99 29.24 15.92 2.52
CA GLY A 99 28.04 15.20 2.04
C GLY A 99 28.35 13.93 1.24
N GLU A 100 29.61 13.79 0.78
CA GLU A 100 30.16 12.66 0.04
C GLU A 100 31.06 11.75 0.92
N SER A 101 30.98 11.86 2.24
CA SER A 101 31.74 10.99 3.16
C SER A 101 31.50 9.51 2.88
N SER A 102 32.53 8.69 3.13
CA SER A 102 32.41 7.23 2.96
C SER A 102 31.40 6.65 3.95
N ASP A 103 30.71 5.58 3.54
CA ASP A 103 29.70 4.92 4.39
C ASP A 103 30.27 4.51 5.76
N THR A 104 31.54 4.09 5.81
CA THR A 104 32.23 3.71 7.05
C THR A 104 32.39 4.87 8.03
N GLU A 105 32.79 6.05 7.54
CA GLU A 105 32.93 7.25 8.38
C GLU A 105 31.58 7.72 8.91
N VAL A 106 30.56 7.73 8.04
CA VAL A 106 29.19 8.09 8.42
C VAL A 106 28.69 7.17 9.52
N GLN A 107 28.86 5.85 9.37
CA GLN A 107 28.45 4.87 10.38
C GLN A 107 29.17 5.06 11.73
N ALA A 108 30.48 5.35 11.72
CA ALA A 108 31.24 5.60 12.94
C ALA A 108 30.71 6.83 13.70
N ASN A 109 30.48 7.94 12.99
CA ASN A 109 29.94 9.16 13.58
C ASN A 109 28.50 8.96 14.08
N GLN A 110 27.67 8.26 13.30
CA GLN A 110 26.33 7.89 13.73
C GLN A 110 26.35 7.09 15.04
N GLN A 111 27.26 6.13 15.19
CA GLN A 111 27.35 5.32 16.40
C GLN A 111 27.72 6.15 17.64
N GLY A 112 28.67 7.09 17.52
CA GLY A 112 29.04 8.00 18.61
C GLY A 112 27.89 8.91 19.04
N LEU A 113 27.17 9.49 18.06
CA LEU A 113 26.00 10.34 18.31
C LEU A 113 24.82 9.57 18.93
N ARG A 114 24.61 8.31 18.52
CA ARG A 114 23.60 7.41 19.11
C ARG A 114 23.87 7.16 20.59
N PHE A 115 25.13 6.92 20.97
CA PHE A 115 25.51 6.78 22.38
C PHE A 115 25.20 8.04 23.20
N LEU A 116 25.50 9.22 22.64
CA LEU A 116 25.18 10.51 23.28
C LEU A 116 23.67 10.70 23.49
N LEU A 117 22.85 10.36 22.49
CA LEU A 117 21.39 10.40 22.61
C LEU A 117 20.87 9.48 23.72
N ASP A 118 21.37 8.25 23.81
CA ASP A 118 20.94 7.30 24.83
C ASP A 118 21.19 7.84 26.25
N MET A 119 22.32 8.52 26.45
CA MET A 119 22.62 9.22 27.71
C MET A 119 21.66 10.38 27.98
N ILE A 120 21.42 11.25 27.00
CA ILE A 120 20.50 12.40 27.13
C ILE A 120 19.09 11.92 27.46
N TRP A 121 18.56 10.93 26.72
CA TRP A 121 17.25 10.35 26.97
C TRP A 121 17.14 9.71 28.35
N ALA A 122 18.22 9.11 28.87
CA ALA A 122 18.25 8.59 30.23
C ALA A 122 18.09 9.72 31.27
N LYS A 123 18.81 10.83 31.08
CA LYS A 123 18.75 12.01 31.97
C LYS A 123 17.40 12.70 31.92
N GLN A 124 16.86 12.92 30.72
CA GLN A 124 15.53 13.50 30.52
C GLN A 124 14.45 12.66 31.21
N LEU A 125 14.50 11.33 31.06
CA LEU A 125 13.57 10.43 31.75
C LEU A 125 13.68 10.55 33.27
N THR A 126 14.89 10.57 33.84
CA THR A 126 15.07 10.68 35.30
C THR A 126 14.54 12.01 35.83
N ILE A 127 14.82 13.12 35.14
CA ILE A 127 14.29 14.45 35.49
C ILE A 127 12.76 14.42 35.50
N VAL A 128 12.13 13.90 34.44
CA VAL A 128 10.66 13.82 34.35
C VAL A 128 10.09 12.88 35.42
N LYS A 129 10.72 11.72 35.67
CA LYS A 129 10.31 10.80 36.75
C LYS A 129 10.39 11.45 38.13
N ASN A 130 11.44 12.21 38.42
CA ASN A 130 11.60 12.92 39.69
C ASN A 130 10.46 13.91 39.94
N LEU A 131 9.90 14.50 38.87
CA LEU A 131 8.74 15.39 38.93
C LEU A 131 7.40 14.65 38.93
N LEU A 132 7.30 13.44 38.37
CA LEU A 132 6.07 12.64 38.37
C LEU A 132 5.85 11.82 39.66
N VAL A 133 6.92 11.42 40.35
CA VAL A 133 6.83 10.56 41.54
C VAL A 133 6.05 11.23 42.67
N PRO A 134 6.31 12.49 43.08
CA PRO A 134 5.56 13.14 44.15
C PRO A 134 4.12 13.49 43.75
N MET A 135 3.16 13.20 44.61
CA MET A 135 1.74 13.53 44.37
C MET A 135 1.52 15.04 44.14
N ALA A 136 2.28 15.89 44.83
CA ALA A 136 2.16 17.35 44.73
C ALA A 136 2.55 17.92 43.35
N THR A 137 3.48 17.26 42.65
CA THR A 137 4.01 17.73 41.36
C THR A 137 3.42 16.97 40.17
N ARG A 138 2.96 15.73 40.38
CA ARG A 138 2.49 14.82 39.32
C ARG A 138 1.46 15.44 38.37
N SER A 139 0.40 16.04 38.89
CA SER A 139 -0.67 16.62 38.05
C SER A 139 -0.14 17.77 37.19
N HIS A 140 0.72 18.63 37.75
CA HIS A 140 1.33 19.75 37.03
C HIS A 140 2.28 19.25 35.93
N THR A 141 3.09 18.23 36.20
CA THR A 141 3.99 17.59 35.23
C THR A 141 3.23 16.89 34.13
N LEU A 142 2.19 16.13 34.46
CA LEU A 142 1.38 15.47 33.45
C LEU A 142 0.65 16.49 32.56
N SER A 143 0.15 17.59 33.15
CA SER A 143 -0.50 18.67 32.40
C SER A 143 0.48 19.32 31.42
N PHE A 144 1.70 19.67 31.86
CA PHE A 144 2.76 20.18 30.99
C PHE A 144 3.05 19.25 29.81
N LEU A 145 3.23 17.95 30.06
CA LEU A 145 3.53 16.97 29.01
C LEU A 145 2.34 16.81 28.04
N SER A 146 1.10 16.80 28.55
CA SER A 146 -0.09 16.73 27.71
C SER A 146 -0.32 18.00 26.89
N ASP A 147 -0.03 19.17 27.46
CA ASP A 147 -0.15 20.45 26.77
C ASP A 147 0.90 20.56 25.66
N ALA A 148 2.11 20.04 25.87
CA ALA A 148 3.12 19.92 24.82
C ALA A 148 2.61 19.12 23.61
N LEU A 149 1.84 18.06 23.82
CA LEU A 149 1.21 17.31 22.73
C LEU A 149 0.06 18.09 22.09
N ARG A 150 -0.83 18.69 22.89
CA ARG A 150 -2.00 19.47 22.40
C ARG A 150 -1.58 20.65 21.53
N LEU A 151 -0.62 21.44 21.99
CA LEU A 151 -0.14 22.64 21.29
C LEU A 151 0.61 22.30 19.99
N ASN A 152 0.98 21.03 19.80
CA ASN A 152 1.64 20.51 18.62
C ASN A 152 0.75 19.54 17.80
N ALA A 153 -0.55 19.45 18.09
CA ALA A 153 -1.45 18.47 17.46
C ALA A 153 -1.57 18.61 15.92
N ILE A 154 -1.28 19.79 15.38
CA ILE A 154 -1.27 20.09 13.94
C ILE A 154 -0.13 19.35 13.22
N ARG A 155 0.95 18.92 13.90
CA ARG A 155 2.02 18.10 13.32
C ARG A 155 1.53 16.79 12.69
N GLY A 156 0.36 16.30 13.11
CA GLY A 156 -0.27 15.12 12.51
C GLY A 156 -0.84 15.35 11.11
N GLN A 157 -0.98 16.61 10.65
CA GLN A 157 -1.48 16.94 9.31
C GLN A 157 -0.38 16.83 8.24
N ILE A 158 -0.78 16.72 6.97
CA ILE A 158 0.15 16.63 5.84
C ILE A 158 0.95 17.93 5.70
N HIS A 159 0.29 19.08 5.84
CA HIS A 159 0.90 20.39 5.73
C HIS A 159 0.72 21.15 7.03
N PHE A 160 1.80 21.74 7.53
CA PHE A 160 1.79 22.60 8.70
C PHE A 160 2.95 23.58 8.63
N GLU A 161 2.82 24.69 9.35
CA GLU A 161 3.88 25.69 9.44
C GLU A 161 4.85 25.34 10.57
N GLU A 162 6.06 24.90 10.21
CA GLU A 162 7.07 24.47 11.20
C GLU A 162 7.48 25.61 12.16
N GLY A 163 7.44 26.86 11.69
CA GLY A 163 7.87 28.04 12.46
C GLY A 163 7.06 28.31 13.73
N LEU A 164 5.83 27.80 13.80
CA LEU A 164 4.87 28.00 14.92
C LEU A 164 4.87 26.84 15.93
N LEU A 165 5.49 25.71 15.57
CA LEU A 165 5.45 24.48 16.35
C LEU A 165 6.76 24.24 17.07
N ALA A 166 6.74 23.33 18.04
CA ALA A 166 7.96 22.86 18.66
C ALA A 166 8.85 22.17 17.61
N ARG A 167 10.16 22.28 17.82
CA ARG A 167 11.21 21.64 17.05
C ARG A 167 11.09 20.12 17.06
N GLU A 168 11.69 19.51 16.05
CA GLU A 168 11.56 18.08 15.81
C GLU A 168 12.19 17.25 16.93
N GLY A 169 13.37 17.66 17.40
CA GLY A 169 14.07 17.02 18.52
C GLY A 169 13.29 17.09 19.82
N PHE A 170 12.61 18.20 20.11
CA PHE A 170 11.75 18.32 21.29
C PHE A 170 10.62 17.28 21.27
N MET A 171 9.90 17.18 20.15
CA MET A 171 8.79 16.23 20.03
C MET A 171 9.26 14.77 20.03
N LEU A 172 10.43 14.49 19.45
CA LEU A 172 11.01 13.16 19.51
C LEU A 172 11.44 12.79 20.93
N ASN A 173 12.15 13.66 21.63
CA ASN A 173 12.56 13.43 23.02
C ASN A 173 11.35 13.20 23.93
N LEU A 174 10.29 13.99 23.74
CA LEU A 174 9.02 13.79 24.43
C LEU A 174 8.43 12.40 24.12
N SER A 175 8.50 11.95 22.86
CA SER A 175 8.10 10.59 22.47
C SER A 175 8.89 9.52 23.22
N VAL A 176 10.21 9.67 23.32
CA VAL A 176 11.08 8.72 24.04
C VAL A 176 10.78 8.72 25.54
N VAL A 177 10.53 9.88 26.14
CA VAL A 177 10.12 9.98 27.54
C VAL A 177 8.83 9.20 27.78
N PHE A 178 7.79 9.44 26.99
CA PHE A 178 6.53 8.71 27.11
C PHE A 178 6.69 7.21 26.86
N LEU A 179 7.47 6.82 25.85
CA LEU A 179 7.79 5.43 25.54
C LEU A 179 8.41 4.71 26.74
N ARG A 180 9.40 5.34 27.39
CA ARG A 180 10.08 4.77 28.56
C ARG A 180 9.23 4.83 29.84
N LEU A 181 8.32 5.80 29.98
CA LEU A 181 7.33 5.84 31.06
C LEU A 181 6.25 4.77 30.91
N CYS A 182 5.89 4.43 29.67
CA CYS A 182 4.87 3.44 29.34
C CYS A 182 5.38 2.00 29.31
N ALA A 183 6.70 1.78 29.26
CA ALA A 183 7.32 0.46 29.26
C ALA A 183 6.80 -0.53 30.35
N PRO A 184 6.56 -0.13 31.62
CA PRO A 184 6.01 -1.03 32.63
C PRO A 184 4.48 -1.20 32.58
N VAL A 185 3.76 -0.51 31.69
CA VAL A 185 2.29 -0.54 31.64
C VAL A 185 1.80 -1.81 30.95
N ASN A 186 0.98 -2.59 31.65
CA ASN A 186 0.28 -3.71 31.05
C ASN A 186 -1.00 -3.22 30.34
N GLN A 187 -1.12 -3.46 29.03
CA GLN A 187 -2.28 -3.03 28.24
C GLN A 187 -3.61 -3.58 28.75
N VAL A 188 -3.60 -4.73 29.44
CA VAL A 188 -4.82 -5.32 30.02
C VAL A 188 -5.47 -4.38 31.05
N GLN A 189 -4.65 -3.61 31.79
CA GLN A 189 -5.10 -2.68 32.82
C GLN A 189 -5.45 -1.29 32.29
N VAL A 190 -5.22 -1.03 31.01
CA VAL A 190 -5.53 0.26 30.37
C VAL A 190 -7.04 0.38 30.18
N GLY A 191 -7.62 1.46 30.71
CA GLY A 191 -9.05 1.74 30.58
C GLY A 191 -9.45 2.01 29.13
N THR A 192 -10.40 1.24 28.61
CA THR A 192 -10.83 1.27 27.21
C THR A 192 -11.67 2.50 26.86
N LEU A 193 -12.28 3.15 27.86
CA LEU A 193 -13.20 4.28 27.67
C LEU A 193 -12.53 5.66 27.77
N TYR A 194 -11.21 5.73 27.96
CA TYR A 194 -10.52 6.98 28.29
C TYR A 194 -10.71 8.08 27.23
N LEU A 195 -10.67 7.74 25.93
CA LEU A 195 -10.83 8.73 24.86
C LEU A 195 -12.22 9.36 24.78
N PHE A 196 -13.23 8.71 25.37
CA PHE A 196 -14.61 9.18 25.42
C PHE A 196 -14.93 9.88 26.74
N SER A 197 -13.99 9.88 27.69
CA SER A 197 -14.16 10.48 29.01
C SER A 197 -14.02 12.01 28.93
N PRO A 198 -14.81 12.77 29.70
CA PRO A 198 -14.59 14.22 29.87
C PRO A 198 -13.24 14.53 30.52
N HIS A 199 -12.61 13.56 31.19
CA HIS A 199 -11.27 13.70 31.79
C HIS A 199 -10.13 13.45 30.78
N CYS A 200 -10.43 13.18 29.52
CA CYS A 200 -9.42 12.94 28.49
C CYS A 200 -8.54 14.17 28.27
N ARG A 201 -7.21 13.97 28.39
CA ARG A 201 -6.23 15.05 28.15
C ARG A 201 -5.89 15.25 26.67
N LEU A 202 -6.54 14.57 25.75
CA LEU A 202 -6.12 14.53 24.34
C LEU A 202 -7.11 15.28 23.45
N LEU A 203 -6.61 15.87 22.37
CA LEU A 203 -7.47 16.49 21.35
C LEU A 203 -7.97 15.41 20.39
N VAL A 204 -9.18 14.93 20.65
CA VAL A 204 -9.84 13.87 19.87
C VAL A 204 -10.72 14.45 18.76
N GLU A 205 -11.16 15.70 18.89
CA GLU A 205 -12.05 16.40 17.96
C GLU A 205 -11.39 16.60 16.58
N GLY A 206 -12.20 16.53 15.51
CA GLY A 206 -11.73 16.69 14.12
C GLY A 206 -10.77 15.61 13.61
N LYS A 207 -10.58 14.49 14.34
CA LYS A 207 -9.76 13.36 13.90
C LYS A 207 -10.60 12.32 13.16
N THR A 208 -10.11 11.89 11.98
CA THR A 208 -10.68 10.77 11.22
C THR A 208 -10.69 9.50 12.07
N ARG A 209 -11.79 8.74 11.99
CA ARG A 209 -12.00 7.51 12.75
C ARG A 209 -11.67 6.28 11.90
N ILE A 210 -11.37 5.16 12.55
CA ILE A 210 -11.19 3.88 11.88
C ILE A 210 -12.46 3.53 11.09
N ASP A 211 -13.61 3.69 11.75
CA ASP A 211 -14.93 3.51 11.15
C ASP A 211 -15.98 4.38 11.88
N GLY A 212 -17.03 4.76 11.16
CA GLY A 212 -18.11 5.61 11.68
C GLY A 212 -17.95 7.11 11.46
N SER A 213 -19.03 7.84 11.76
CA SER A 213 -19.16 9.29 11.57
C SER A 213 -19.03 10.06 12.89
N GLU A 214 -18.81 11.38 12.78
CA GLU A 214 -18.81 12.27 13.94
C GLU A 214 -20.15 12.25 14.70
N GLN A 215 -21.27 12.21 13.97
CA GLN A 215 -22.61 12.12 14.57
C GLN A 215 -22.79 10.83 15.39
N SER A 216 -22.34 9.69 14.87
CA SER A 216 -22.40 8.41 15.59
C SER A 216 -21.50 8.37 16.82
N LEU A 217 -20.36 9.07 16.78
CA LEU A 217 -19.47 9.23 17.93
C LEU A 217 -20.12 10.07 19.03
N THR A 218 -20.75 11.19 18.66
CA THR A 218 -21.46 12.05 19.63
C THR A 218 -22.58 11.27 20.32
N ALA A 219 -23.37 10.52 19.54
CA ALA A 219 -24.42 9.66 20.09
C ALA A 219 -23.86 8.59 21.05
N PHE A 220 -22.74 7.94 20.69
CA PHE A 220 -22.08 6.96 21.55
C PHE A 220 -21.51 7.58 22.83
N THR A 221 -20.92 8.77 22.75
CA THR A 221 -20.37 9.47 23.91
C THR A 221 -21.48 9.89 24.88
N ASN A 222 -22.63 10.31 24.34
CA ASN A 222 -23.80 10.64 25.14
C ASN A 222 -24.36 9.41 25.87
N ASP A 223 -24.39 8.24 25.23
CA ASP A 223 -24.82 6.98 25.87
C ASP A 223 -23.89 6.54 27.01
N LEU A 224 -22.62 6.97 26.97
CA LEU A 224 -21.64 6.71 28.02
C LEU A 224 -21.70 7.74 29.17
N SER A 225 -22.51 8.80 29.05
CA SER A 225 -22.63 9.84 30.08
C SER A 225 -23.17 9.22 31.38
N GLY A 226 -22.32 9.14 32.40
CA GLY A 226 -22.60 8.45 33.67
C GLY A 226 -21.68 7.27 33.98
N ARG A 227 -20.91 6.75 33.00
CA ARG A 227 -19.93 5.66 33.23
C ARG A 227 -18.54 6.15 33.66
N PHE A 228 -18.36 7.45 33.87
CA PHE A 228 -17.06 8.10 34.12
C PHE A 228 -16.89 8.60 35.56
N GLU A 229 -17.23 7.78 36.56
CA GLU A 229 -17.22 8.21 37.97
C GLU A 229 -15.81 8.46 38.54
N ASN A 230 -14.79 7.79 38.00
CA ASN A 230 -13.42 7.85 38.52
C ASN A 230 -12.44 8.53 37.56
N ALA A 231 -11.49 9.28 38.12
CA ALA A 231 -10.37 9.81 37.36
C ALA A 231 -9.54 8.66 36.74
N PRO A 232 -9.04 8.83 35.51
CA PRO A 232 -8.26 7.80 34.84
C PRO A 232 -6.96 7.52 35.60
N SER A 233 -6.51 6.26 35.55
CA SER A 233 -5.22 5.88 36.14
C SER A 233 -4.07 6.47 35.32
N PHE A 234 -2.95 6.78 35.99
CA PHE A 234 -1.74 7.25 35.30
C PHE A 234 -1.30 6.28 34.19
N SER A 235 -1.41 4.96 34.42
CA SER A 235 -1.09 3.94 33.42
C SER A 235 -1.96 4.07 32.16
N THR A 236 -3.26 4.36 32.34
CA THR A 236 -4.18 4.59 31.21
C THR A 236 -3.82 5.86 30.47
N GLU A 237 -3.67 6.99 31.18
CA GLU A 237 -3.29 8.26 30.55
C GLU A 237 -1.94 8.13 29.82
N CYS A 238 -0.94 7.54 30.45
CA CYS A 238 0.39 7.35 29.88
C CYS A 238 0.34 6.47 28.62
N PHE A 239 -0.45 5.40 28.61
CA PHE A 239 -0.56 4.53 27.43
C PHE A 239 -1.09 5.27 26.21
N TYR A 240 -2.17 6.04 26.35
CA TYR A 240 -2.71 6.83 25.25
C TYR A 240 -1.82 8.03 24.90
N LEU A 241 -1.25 8.74 25.88
CA LEU A 241 -0.32 9.85 25.63
C LEU A 241 0.92 9.39 24.86
N THR A 242 1.40 8.16 25.07
CA THR A 242 2.49 7.58 24.29
C THR A 242 2.13 7.41 22.81
N ALA A 243 0.91 6.96 22.47
CA ALA A 243 0.47 6.88 21.08
C ALA A 243 0.48 8.26 20.42
N TRP A 244 -0.07 9.28 21.09
CA TRP A 244 -0.05 10.65 20.58
C TRP A 244 1.36 11.23 20.46
N ALA A 245 2.24 10.94 21.41
CA ALA A 245 3.62 11.39 21.37
C ALA A 245 4.35 10.79 20.16
N LEU A 246 4.24 9.47 19.97
CA LEU A 246 4.82 8.80 18.80
C LEU A 246 4.26 9.34 17.48
N HIS A 247 2.95 9.57 17.41
CA HIS A 247 2.30 10.14 16.23
C HIS A 247 2.87 11.51 15.84
N LEU A 248 2.94 12.42 16.82
CA LEU A 248 3.33 13.82 16.60
C LEU A 248 4.86 14.02 16.55
N GLY A 249 5.63 13.11 17.13
CA GLY A 249 7.09 13.12 17.14
C GLY A 249 7.67 12.12 16.15
N PHE A 250 7.83 10.88 16.59
CA PHE A 250 8.55 9.84 15.84
C PHE A 250 7.99 9.57 14.42
N VAL A 251 6.69 9.37 14.27
CA VAL A 251 6.06 9.09 12.96
C VAL A 251 6.06 10.33 12.07
N SER A 252 5.80 11.51 12.64
CA SER A 252 5.98 12.78 11.93
C SER A 252 7.40 12.93 11.37
N SER A 253 8.42 12.53 12.13
CA SER A 253 9.82 12.54 11.69
C SER A 253 10.08 11.56 10.55
N ILE A 254 9.51 10.35 10.59
CA ILE A 254 9.56 9.40 9.47
C ILE A 254 8.96 10.02 8.20
N ARG A 255 7.81 10.68 8.30
CA ARG A 255 7.14 11.34 7.17
C ARG A 255 8.02 12.45 6.58
N LYS A 256 8.66 13.27 7.43
CA LYS A 256 9.59 14.32 7.01
C LYS A 256 10.85 13.74 6.36
N TYR A 257 11.42 12.68 6.91
CA TYR A 257 12.55 11.96 6.33
C TYR A 257 12.23 11.42 4.92
N ARG A 258 11.07 10.77 4.72
CA ARG A 258 10.63 10.29 3.39
C ARG A 258 10.50 11.44 2.38
N ARG A 259 9.99 12.61 2.80
CA ARG A 259 9.95 13.81 1.94
C ARG A 259 11.36 14.27 1.57
N ARG A 260 12.29 14.28 2.53
CA ARG A 260 13.70 14.63 2.28
C ARG A 260 14.35 13.71 1.25
N GLN A 261 14.10 12.40 1.30
CA GLN A 261 14.61 11.45 0.31
C GLN A 261 14.10 11.75 -1.12
N ARG A 262 12.84 12.16 -1.26
CA ARG A 262 12.28 12.60 -2.55
C ARG A 262 12.96 13.86 -3.06
N VAL A 263 13.12 14.86 -2.19
CA VAL A 263 13.84 16.11 -2.51
C VAL A 263 15.27 15.83 -2.97
N ILE A 264 16.00 14.96 -2.28
CA ILE A 264 17.35 14.53 -2.69
C ILE A 264 17.33 13.91 -4.09
N SER A 265 16.40 12.99 -4.34
CA SER A 265 16.26 12.32 -5.65
C SER A 265 15.92 13.30 -6.79
N ASP A 266 15.08 14.30 -6.49
CA ASP A 266 14.68 15.35 -7.44
C ASP A 266 15.83 16.34 -7.69
N LEU A 267 16.59 16.71 -6.66
CA LEU A 267 17.81 17.51 -6.79
C LEU A 267 18.86 16.79 -7.62
N ASP A 268 19.11 15.50 -7.37
CA ASP A 268 20.03 14.68 -8.17
C ASP A 268 19.61 14.65 -9.64
N ARG A 269 18.30 14.51 -9.92
CA ARG A 269 17.77 14.55 -11.28
C ARG A 269 17.96 15.94 -11.91
N SER A 270 17.69 17.00 -11.16
CA SER A 270 17.84 18.39 -11.61
C SER A 270 19.31 18.73 -11.91
N ILE A 271 20.24 18.33 -11.05
CA ILE A 271 21.69 18.49 -11.25
C ILE A 271 22.15 17.78 -12.52
N ARG A 272 21.72 16.53 -12.75
CA ARG A 272 22.04 15.81 -13.99
C ARG A 272 21.55 16.55 -15.24
N LYS A 273 20.31 17.09 -15.22
CA LYS A 273 19.76 17.88 -16.32
C LYS A 273 20.50 19.21 -16.53
N LEU A 274 20.82 19.92 -15.45
CA LEU A 274 21.57 21.18 -15.49
C LEU A 274 22.99 20.97 -16.02
N ASP A 275 23.68 19.91 -15.57
CA ASP A 275 25.02 19.54 -16.02
C ASP A 275 25.04 19.19 -17.52
N GLN A 276 24.06 18.43 -18.01
CA GLN A 276 23.89 18.17 -19.45
C GLN A 276 23.62 19.45 -20.24
N THR A 277 22.76 20.34 -19.71
CA THR A 277 22.44 21.62 -20.35
C THR A 277 23.66 22.54 -20.43
N LEU A 278 24.46 22.59 -19.37
CA LEU A 278 25.71 23.34 -19.31
C LEU A 278 26.72 22.81 -20.34
N LYS A 279 26.97 21.50 -20.36
CA LYS A 279 27.87 20.85 -21.34
C LYS A 279 27.45 21.17 -22.77
N HIS A 280 26.15 21.12 -23.05
CA HIS A 280 25.60 21.48 -24.36
C HIS A 280 25.77 22.98 -24.68
N ALA A 281 25.55 23.88 -23.71
CA ALA A 281 25.71 25.32 -23.92
C ALA A 281 27.17 25.68 -24.23
N VAL A 282 28.12 25.06 -23.52
CA VAL A 282 29.56 25.21 -23.75
C VAL A 282 29.96 24.66 -25.13
N ALA A 283 29.51 23.44 -25.47
CA ALA A 283 29.85 22.81 -26.75
C ALA A 283 29.33 23.59 -27.98
N ASN A 284 28.24 24.34 -27.83
CA ASN A 284 27.60 25.09 -28.91
C ASN A 284 27.86 26.61 -28.87
N GLY A 285 28.80 27.07 -28.03
CA GLY A 285 29.23 28.48 -28.01
C GLY A 285 28.16 29.48 -27.59
N TYR A 286 27.38 29.17 -26.55
CA TYR A 286 26.37 30.09 -26.00
C TYR A 286 27.02 31.33 -25.36
N PRO A 287 26.28 32.46 -25.19
CA PRO A 287 26.82 33.64 -24.53
C PRO A 287 27.35 33.35 -23.12
N GLU A 288 28.50 33.94 -22.77
CA GLU A 288 29.19 33.69 -21.49
C GLU A 288 28.28 33.96 -20.27
N ASP A 289 27.47 35.02 -20.30
CA ASP A 289 26.51 35.34 -19.23
C ASP A 289 25.50 34.22 -18.98
N HIS A 290 25.09 33.51 -20.05
CA HIS A 290 24.19 32.37 -19.94
C HIS A 290 24.90 31.16 -19.31
N ILE A 291 26.14 30.91 -19.71
CA ILE A 291 26.99 29.84 -19.16
C ILE A 291 27.24 30.09 -17.67
N HIS A 292 27.68 31.29 -17.29
CA HIS A 292 27.89 31.67 -15.88
C HIS A 292 26.62 31.55 -15.02
N ARG A 293 25.45 31.85 -15.59
CA ARG A 293 24.16 31.66 -14.89
C ARG A 293 23.89 30.17 -14.63
N LEU A 294 24.10 29.31 -15.63
CA LEU A 294 23.94 27.86 -15.50
C LEU A 294 24.93 27.27 -14.50
N GLU A 295 26.20 27.72 -14.50
CA GLU A 295 27.20 27.32 -13.52
C GLU A 295 26.81 27.71 -12.10
N ARG A 296 26.29 28.93 -11.91
CA ARG A 296 25.80 29.40 -10.60
C ARG A 296 24.63 28.55 -10.11
N MET A 297 23.66 28.27 -10.98
CA MET A 297 22.51 27.41 -10.65
C MET A 297 22.97 25.99 -10.29
N LEU A 298 23.92 25.43 -11.05
CA LEU A 298 24.49 24.11 -10.79
C LEU A 298 25.24 24.08 -9.45
N LYS A 299 26.04 25.11 -9.14
CA LYS A 299 26.75 25.25 -7.87
C LYS A 299 25.78 25.33 -6.69
N GLN A 300 24.73 26.14 -6.79
CA GLN A 300 23.69 26.25 -5.77
C GLN A 300 22.95 24.92 -5.56
N ALA A 301 22.57 24.24 -6.64
CA ALA A 301 21.90 22.95 -6.56
C ALA A 301 22.77 21.87 -5.90
N LYS A 302 24.08 21.82 -6.21
CA LYS A 302 25.05 20.92 -5.57
C LYS A 302 25.23 21.23 -4.07
N GLN A 303 25.29 22.52 -3.70
CA GLN A 303 25.35 22.93 -2.31
C GLN A 303 24.09 22.51 -1.53
N GLU A 304 22.91 22.73 -2.12
CA GLU A 304 21.63 22.31 -1.53
C GLU A 304 21.56 20.79 -1.37
N LEU A 305 21.98 20.02 -2.38
CA LEU A 305 22.05 18.56 -2.28
C LEU A 305 22.95 18.13 -1.11
N SER A 306 24.13 18.74 -0.96
CA SER A 306 25.04 18.46 0.15
C SER A 306 24.42 18.79 1.51
N CYS A 307 23.67 19.90 1.64
CA CYS A 307 22.91 20.22 2.84
C CYS A 307 21.85 19.15 3.14
N GLN A 308 21.07 18.74 2.14
CA GLN A 308 20.03 17.73 2.29
C GLN A 308 20.60 16.34 2.63
N GLN A 309 21.74 15.96 2.07
CA GLN A 309 22.45 14.71 2.40
C GLN A 309 22.93 14.70 3.86
N ARG A 310 23.52 15.80 4.34
CA ARG A 310 23.92 15.92 5.76
C ARG A 310 22.72 15.82 6.69
N ALA A 311 21.62 16.49 6.36
CA ALA A 311 20.39 16.41 7.12
C ALA A 311 19.74 15.01 7.07
N ARG A 312 19.91 14.27 5.96
CA ARG A 312 19.55 12.85 5.86
C ARG A 312 20.35 12.02 6.86
N PHE A 313 21.68 12.17 6.90
CA PHE A 313 22.53 11.42 7.84
C PHE A 313 22.15 11.69 9.30
N CYS A 314 21.91 12.96 9.66
CA CYS A 314 21.35 13.34 10.97
C CYS A 314 20.05 12.60 11.29
N SER A 315 19.11 12.56 10.35
CA SER A 315 17.82 11.88 10.54
C SER A 315 18.00 10.36 10.70
N GLU A 316 18.91 9.75 9.94
CA GLU A 316 19.23 8.32 9.99
C GLU A 316 19.93 7.92 11.30
N THR A 317 20.77 8.79 11.86
CA THR A 317 21.36 8.59 13.20
C THR A 317 20.28 8.26 14.21
N ILE A 318 19.16 8.99 14.16
CA ILE A 318 18.11 8.94 15.17
C ILE A 318 17.05 7.89 14.82
N LEU A 319 16.46 7.97 13.62
CA LEU A 319 15.33 7.14 13.22
C LEU A 319 15.72 5.68 12.99
N MET A 320 16.99 5.41 12.66
CA MET A 320 17.51 4.05 12.48
C MET A 320 18.25 3.54 13.72
N HIS A 321 18.08 4.20 14.87
CA HIS A 321 18.65 3.74 16.14
C HIS A 321 17.93 2.48 16.63
N VAL A 322 18.64 1.35 16.66
CA VAL A 322 18.05 0.02 16.97
C VAL A 322 17.35 0.00 18.33
N ASN A 323 17.96 0.53 19.41
CA ASN A 323 17.31 0.58 20.73
C ASN A 323 15.99 1.34 20.74
N LEU A 324 15.89 2.44 19.97
CA LEU A 324 14.66 3.21 19.83
C LEU A 324 13.62 2.40 19.06
N LEU A 325 13.98 1.84 17.91
CA LEU A 325 13.09 1.02 17.09
C LEU A 325 12.55 -0.20 17.84
N GLN A 326 13.39 -0.89 18.61
CA GLN A 326 12.95 -1.98 19.48
C GLN A 326 11.97 -1.49 20.55
N SER A 327 12.25 -0.35 21.18
CA SER A 327 11.34 0.21 22.20
C SER A 327 9.99 0.61 21.60
N VAL A 328 9.99 1.22 20.40
CA VAL A 328 8.77 1.56 19.65
C VAL A 328 8.02 0.29 19.27
N SER A 329 8.72 -0.76 18.82
CA SER A 329 8.10 -2.05 18.48
C SER A 329 7.44 -2.73 19.68
N ARG A 330 8.03 -2.66 20.88
CA ARG A 330 7.41 -3.16 22.12
C ARG A 330 6.11 -2.44 22.42
N TYR A 331 6.11 -1.11 22.31
CA TYR A 331 4.90 -0.33 22.52
C TYR A 331 3.82 -0.66 21.47
N TYR A 332 4.17 -0.72 20.18
CA TYR A 332 3.21 -1.08 19.15
C TYR A 332 2.73 -2.53 19.24
N GLY A 333 3.55 -3.48 19.69
CA GLY A 333 3.08 -4.83 20.01
C GLY A 333 2.02 -4.83 21.12
N SER A 334 2.22 -4.02 22.16
CA SER A 334 1.23 -3.81 23.23
C SER A 334 -0.03 -3.11 22.72
N LEU A 335 0.12 -2.11 21.83
CA LEU A 335 -0.98 -1.42 21.17
C LEU A 335 -1.79 -2.35 20.27
N CYS A 336 -1.15 -3.21 19.50
CA CYS A 336 -1.80 -4.24 18.68
C CYS A 336 -2.71 -5.14 19.52
N GLN A 337 -2.21 -5.65 20.65
CA GLN A 337 -3.00 -6.48 21.56
C GLN A 337 -4.19 -5.70 22.15
N PHE A 338 -3.97 -4.43 22.51
CA PHE A 338 -5.02 -3.54 22.99
C PHE A 338 -6.11 -3.33 21.93
N LEU A 339 -5.73 -3.05 20.68
CA LEU A 339 -6.63 -2.84 19.56
C LEU A 339 -7.44 -4.10 19.21
N MET A 340 -6.80 -5.27 19.16
CA MET A 340 -7.50 -6.54 18.94
C MET A 340 -8.53 -6.83 20.04
N ARG A 341 -8.22 -6.49 21.30
CA ARG A 341 -9.18 -6.61 22.40
C ARG A 341 -10.39 -5.67 22.22
N LEU A 342 -10.16 -4.44 21.76
CA LEU A 342 -11.26 -3.50 21.45
C LEU A 342 -12.10 -3.97 20.26
N ALA A 343 -11.50 -4.70 19.34
CA ALA A 343 -12.17 -5.35 18.24
C ALA A 343 -12.77 -6.73 18.61
N GLU A 344 -12.85 -7.05 19.91
CA GLU A 344 -13.46 -8.29 20.43
C GLU A 344 -12.87 -9.57 19.80
N CYS A 345 -11.56 -9.55 19.55
CA CYS A 345 -10.84 -10.69 18.99
C CYS A 345 -10.61 -11.78 20.03
N ASP A 346 -10.85 -13.03 19.63
CA ASP A 346 -10.38 -14.19 20.38
C ASP A 346 -8.83 -14.21 20.41
N PRO A 347 -8.21 -14.37 21.60
CA PRO A 347 -6.76 -14.23 21.74
C PRO A 347 -5.94 -15.33 21.06
N VAL A 348 -6.57 -16.44 20.67
CA VAL A 348 -5.88 -17.57 20.02
C VAL A 348 -6.07 -17.52 18.51
N THR A 349 -7.33 -17.48 18.07
CA THR A 349 -7.70 -17.51 16.66
C THR A 349 -7.55 -16.15 15.99
N CYS A 350 -7.57 -15.06 16.76
CA CYS A 350 -7.58 -13.66 16.30
C CYS A 350 -8.79 -13.32 15.42
N VAL A 351 -9.86 -14.11 15.48
CA VAL A 351 -11.14 -13.82 14.82
C VAL A 351 -11.98 -12.95 15.75
N SER A 352 -12.59 -11.89 15.22
CA SER A 352 -13.53 -11.07 15.99
C SER A 352 -14.82 -11.85 16.25
N ALA A 353 -15.35 -11.76 17.48
CA ALA A 353 -16.67 -12.28 17.80
C ALA A 353 -17.81 -11.50 17.11
N SER A 354 -17.54 -10.25 16.71
CA SER A 354 -18.51 -9.35 16.09
C SER A 354 -18.45 -9.43 14.57
N GLN A 355 -19.61 -9.46 13.91
CA GLN A 355 -19.70 -9.39 12.43
C GLN A 355 -19.54 -7.95 11.91
N THR A 356 -19.88 -6.96 12.73
CA THR A 356 -19.77 -5.52 12.44
C THR A 356 -18.68 -4.90 13.31
N THR A 357 -18.06 -3.82 12.84
CA THR A 357 -17.01 -3.11 13.59
C THR A 357 -17.47 -2.73 15.01
N PRO A 358 -16.83 -3.25 16.08
CA PRO A 358 -17.18 -2.88 17.44
C PRO A 358 -16.98 -1.37 17.67
N LYS A 359 -17.95 -0.71 18.32
CA LYS A 359 -17.96 0.76 18.49
C LYS A 359 -16.69 1.30 19.15
N LEU A 360 -16.14 0.58 20.13
CA LEU A 360 -14.91 0.97 20.83
C LEU A 360 -13.67 0.96 19.92
N PHE A 361 -13.64 0.07 18.92
CA PHE A 361 -12.59 0.03 17.92
C PHE A 361 -12.87 1.05 16.80
N ALA A 362 -14.09 1.06 16.27
CA ALA A 362 -14.53 1.93 15.18
C ALA A 362 -14.19 3.41 15.46
N PHE A 363 -14.54 3.90 16.65
CA PHE A 363 -14.41 5.32 16.99
C PHE A 363 -13.02 5.75 17.48
N LEU A 364 -12.02 4.88 17.42
CA LEU A 364 -10.64 5.31 17.64
C LEU A 364 -10.19 6.22 16.48
N PRO A 365 -9.30 7.20 16.75
CA PRO A 365 -8.60 7.90 15.68
C PRO A 365 -7.84 6.92 14.78
N GLU A 366 -7.95 7.11 13.46
CA GLU A 366 -7.35 6.21 12.46
C GLU A 366 -5.83 6.04 12.62
N PHE A 367 -5.14 7.07 13.11
CA PHE A 367 -3.68 7.04 13.29
C PHE A 367 -3.20 5.95 14.25
N PHE A 368 -4.06 5.43 15.15
CA PHE A 368 -3.74 4.29 16.00
C PHE A 368 -3.29 3.06 15.21
N VAL A 369 -3.87 2.89 14.02
CA VAL A 369 -3.57 1.79 13.10
C VAL A 369 -2.58 2.26 12.03
N GLU A 370 -2.72 3.50 11.54
CA GLU A 370 -1.82 4.07 10.53
C GLU A 370 -0.37 4.11 10.98
N ASP A 371 -0.10 4.52 12.21
CA ASP A 371 1.26 4.70 12.72
C ASP A 371 2.01 3.36 12.83
N ILE A 372 1.28 2.27 13.15
CA ILE A 372 1.82 0.91 13.16
C ILE A 372 2.24 0.52 11.74
N ALA A 373 1.38 0.79 10.74
CA ALA A 373 1.69 0.52 9.34
C ALA A 373 2.88 1.36 8.84
N ASP A 374 2.90 2.66 9.12
CA ASP A 374 3.96 3.58 8.72
C ASP A 374 5.32 3.16 9.31
N PHE A 375 5.33 2.70 10.57
CA PHE A 375 6.50 2.15 11.25
C PHE A 375 6.99 0.85 10.62
N LEU A 376 6.10 -0.12 10.37
CA LEU A 376 6.47 -1.39 9.75
C LEU A 376 6.99 -1.19 8.33
N LEU A 377 6.35 -0.33 7.53
CA LEU A 377 6.85 0.06 6.20
C LEU A 377 8.23 0.72 6.26
N PHE A 378 8.48 1.56 7.28
CA PHE A 378 9.80 2.15 7.50
C PHE A 378 10.85 1.07 7.79
N ILE A 379 10.57 0.13 8.71
CA ILE A 379 11.51 -0.96 9.01
C ILE A 379 11.80 -1.79 7.76
N VAL A 380 10.77 -2.18 7.02
CA VAL A 380 10.91 -3.04 5.84
C VAL A 380 11.68 -2.36 4.72
N GLY A 381 11.46 -1.06 4.50
CA GLY A 381 12.16 -0.28 3.49
C GLY A 381 13.66 -0.11 3.77
N HIS A 382 14.08 -0.17 5.04
CA HIS A 382 15.46 0.09 5.45
C HIS A 382 16.23 -1.13 5.96
N PHE A 383 15.54 -2.15 6.45
CA PHE A 383 16.12 -3.34 7.10
C PHE A 383 15.56 -4.63 6.51
N SER A 384 15.29 -4.67 5.20
CA SER A 384 14.62 -5.79 4.52
C SER A 384 15.20 -7.18 4.82
N SER A 385 16.52 -7.29 5.01
CA SER A 385 17.25 -8.53 5.37
C SER A 385 17.46 -8.74 6.87
N ALA A 386 17.23 -7.70 7.68
CA ALA A 386 17.56 -7.65 9.10
C ALA A 386 16.37 -7.25 9.99
N VAL A 387 15.13 -7.40 9.52
CA VAL A 387 13.91 -7.05 10.27
C VAL A 387 13.91 -7.66 11.68
N GLY A 388 14.35 -8.91 11.80
CA GLY A 388 14.40 -9.65 13.07
C GLY A 388 15.40 -9.12 14.10
N SER A 389 16.39 -8.31 13.72
CA SER A 389 17.31 -7.67 14.67
C SER A 389 16.79 -6.30 15.17
N VAL A 390 15.86 -5.70 14.42
CA VAL A 390 15.33 -4.36 14.68
C VAL A 390 14.01 -4.39 15.45
N ILE A 391 13.13 -5.35 15.14
CA ILE A 391 11.90 -5.55 15.90
C ILE A 391 12.22 -6.38 17.15
N ASP A 392 11.70 -5.96 18.29
CA ASP A 392 11.83 -6.72 19.52
C ASP A 392 11.14 -8.09 19.39
N ALA A 393 11.87 -9.16 19.71
CA ALA A 393 11.43 -10.54 19.51
C ALA A 393 10.14 -10.89 20.27
N GLN A 394 9.89 -10.26 21.43
CA GLN A 394 8.66 -10.52 22.20
C GLN A 394 7.44 -9.80 21.61
N SER A 395 7.66 -8.65 20.97
CA SER A 395 6.60 -7.88 20.32
C SER A 395 6.19 -8.42 18.95
N PHE A 396 7.10 -9.17 18.30
CA PHE A 396 6.95 -9.62 16.92
C PHE A 396 5.67 -10.44 16.66
N PRO A 397 5.27 -11.42 17.49
CA PRO A 397 4.04 -12.17 17.28
C PRO A 397 2.78 -11.30 17.32
N ALA A 398 2.73 -10.30 18.22
CA ALA A 398 1.60 -9.39 18.33
C ALA A 398 1.45 -8.49 17.09
N LEU A 399 2.58 -7.99 16.56
CA LEU A 399 2.61 -7.21 15.31
C LEU A 399 2.14 -8.05 14.11
N ALA A 400 2.63 -9.29 14.00
CA ALA A 400 2.23 -10.20 12.92
C ALA A 400 0.73 -10.58 13.01
N SER A 401 0.24 -10.89 14.21
CA SER A 401 -1.17 -11.21 14.44
C SER A 401 -2.08 -10.05 14.07
N PHE A 402 -1.70 -8.82 14.45
CA PHE A 402 -2.45 -7.62 14.10
C PHE A 402 -2.42 -7.30 12.61
N LEU A 403 -1.29 -7.50 11.93
CA LEU A 403 -1.21 -7.36 10.48
C LEU A 403 -2.19 -8.33 9.79
N LEU A 404 -2.23 -9.60 10.21
CA LEU A 404 -3.17 -10.57 9.66
C LEU A 404 -4.61 -10.22 10.03
N PHE A 405 -4.86 -9.73 11.24
CA PHE A 405 -6.17 -9.27 11.69
C PHE A 405 -6.71 -8.16 10.79
N VAL A 406 -5.91 -7.11 10.52
CA VAL A 406 -6.30 -5.99 9.66
C VAL A 406 -6.63 -6.44 8.24
N ILE A 407 -5.84 -7.36 7.67
CA ILE A 407 -6.11 -7.90 6.33
C ILE A 407 -7.39 -8.74 6.33
N CYS A 408 -7.55 -9.63 7.32
CA CYS A 408 -8.68 -10.56 7.39
C CYS A 408 -10.00 -9.88 7.78
N HIS A 409 -9.95 -8.75 8.49
CA HIS A 409 -11.12 -7.95 8.89
C HIS A 409 -11.08 -6.58 8.21
N SER A 410 -10.75 -6.54 6.92
CA SER A 410 -10.66 -5.29 6.15
C SER A 410 -11.96 -4.46 6.18
N SER A 411 -13.12 -5.10 6.38
CA SER A 411 -14.41 -4.44 6.58
C SER A 411 -14.49 -3.57 7.84
N PHE A 412 -13.63 -3.80 8.83
CA PHE A 412 -13.59 -3.01 10.07
C PHE A 412 -12.89 -1.66 9.89
N ILE A 413 -12.21 -1.46 8.76
CA ILE A 413 -11.45 -0.26 8.46
C ILE A 413 -12.04 0.38 7.23
N ARG A 414 -12.66 1.55 7.41
CA ARG A 414 -13.34 2.26 6.32
C ARG A 414 -12.37 2.71 5.22
N ASN A 415 -11.13 3.04 5.56
CA ASN A 415 -10.12 3.49 4.60
C ASN A 415 -9.39 2.30 3.94
N PRO A 416 -9.64 1.98 2.65
CA PRO A 416 -8.99 0.85 1.99
C PRO A 416 -7.47 1.07 1.79
N TYR A 417 -7.01 2.32 1.71
CA TYR A 417 -5.58 2.62 1.58
C TYR A 417 -4.81 2.24 2.84
N LEU A 418 -5.43 2.33 4.01
CA LEU A 418 -4.81 1.87 5.25
C LEU A 418 -4.62 0.35 5.24
N VAL A 419 -5.64 -0.41 4.85
CA VAL A 419 -5.54 -1.87 4.67
C VAL A 419 -4.46 -2.22 3.64
N SER A 420 -4.34 -1.44 2.55
CA SER A 420 -3.32 -1.70 1.54
C SER A 420 -1.88 -1.57 2.05
N LYS A 421 -1.61 -0.71 3.05
CA LYS A 421 -0.29 -0.63 3.68
C LYS A 421 0.07 -1.96 4.36
N PHE A 422 -0.89 -2.63 5.00
CA PHE A 422 -0.66 -3.95 5.63
C PHE A 422 -0.45 -5.05 4.59
N VAL A 423 -1.20 -5.01 3.49
CA VAL A 423 -0.97 -5.92 2.35
C VAL A 423 0.42 -5.70 1.75
N GLU A 424 0.87 -4.45 1.62
CA GLU A 424 2.22 -4.12 1.17
C GLU A 424 3.28 -4.69 2.12
N ILE A 425 3.13 -4.50 3.45
CA ILE A 425 4.04 -5.06 4.46
C ILE A 425 4.11 -6.60 4.33
N LEU A 426 2.96 -7.27 4.24
CA LEU A 426 2.89 -8.73 4.05
C LEU A 426 3.64 -9.17 2.78
N SER A 427 3.53 -8.40 1.70
CA SER A 427 4.20 -8.70 0.43
C SER A 427 5.72 -8.56 0.50
N PHE A 428 6.24 -7.66 1.33
CA PHE A 428 7.68 -7.47 1.52
C PHE A 428 8.30 -8.46 2.50
N TRP A 429 7.57 -8.87 3.52
CA TRP A 429 8.01 -9.91 4.46
C TRP A 429 8.04 -11.32 3.84
N ASN A 430 7.82 -11.41 2.53
CA ASN A 430 7.99 -12.59 1.74
C ASN A 430 9.47 -12.89 1.42
N PRO A 431 9.99 -14.10 1.69
CA PRO A 431 11.38 -14.49 1.42
C PRO A 431 11.81 -14.28 -0.03
N MET A 432 10.89 -14.40 -0.99
CA MET A 432 11.18 -14.21 -2.42
C MET A 432 11.52 -12.75 -2.77
N ARG A 433 11.07 -11.78 -1.95
CA ARG A 433 11.46 -10.35 -2.07
C ARG A 433 12.58 -9.95 -1.11
N SER A 434 12.60 -10.52 0.10
CA SER A 434 13.58 -10.19 1.15
C SER A 434 14.95 -10.83 0.92
N GLY A 435 15.04 -11.90 0.12
CA GLY A 435 16.31 -12.59 -0.20
C GLY A 435 16.85 -13.47 0.93
N SER A 436 16.13 -13.59 2.05
CA SER A 436 16.47 -14.42 3.20
C SER A 436 15.20 -15.09 3.77
N ARG A 437 15.33 -16.31 4.30
CA ARG A 437 14.28 -16.92 5.13
C ARG A 437 14.15 -16.06 6.39
N ASN A 438 13.01 -15.40 6.54
CA ASN A 438 12.71 -14.63 7.73
C ASN A 438 11.77 -15.44 8.64
N SER A 439 11.92 -15.26 9.95
CA SER A 439 11.05 -15.86 10.98
C SER A 439 9.57 -15.52 10.80
N TYR A 440 9.27 -14.48 10.00
CA TYR A 440 7.93 -14.06 9.65
C TYR A 440 7.15 -15.09 8.84
N ASN A 441 7.74 -15.61 7.75
CA ASN A 441 7.03 -16.53 6.86
C ASN A 441 6.56 -17.77 7.64
N ASP A 442 7.40 -18.26 8.55
CA ASP A 442 7.07 -19.39 9.43
C ASP A 442 5.91 -19.04 10.37
N LEU A 443 5.90 -17.84 10.96
CA LEU A 443 4.78 -17.38 11.81
C LEU A 443 3.46 -17.27 11.04
N VAL A 444 3.48 -16.71 9.82
CA VAL A 444 2.25 -16.63 9.00
C VAL A 444 1.70 -18.02 8.73
N LYS A 445 2.54 -18.99 8.38
CA LYS A 445 2.07 -20.35 8.06
C LYS A 445 1.40 -21.05 9.24
N VAL A 446 1.86 -20.81 10.46
CA VAL A 446 1.27 -21.42 11.66
C VAL A 446 0.10 -20.62 12.23
N HIS A 447 -0.11 -19.37 11.78
CA HIS A 447 -1.13 -18.49 12.34
C HIS A 447 -2.56 -18.95 11.96
N PRO A 448 -3.52 -18.99 12.90
CA PRO A 448 -4.89 -19.43 12.61
C PRO A 448 -5.58 -18.62 11.50
N LEU A 449 -5.54 -17.28 11.55
CA LEU A 449 -6.11 -16.42 10.48
C LEU A 449 -5.55 -16.71 9.09
N ALA A 450 -4.24 -16.93 8.97
CA ALA A 450 -3.61 -17.26 7.69
C ALA A 450 -4.13 -18.58 7.14
N ASN A 451 -4.40 -19.53 8.03
CA ASN A 451 -4.87 -20.86 7.69
C ASN A 451 -6.36 -20.92 7.34
N THR A 452 -7.16 -19.93 7.72
CA THR A 452 -8.63 -19.98 7.65
C THR A 452 -9.26 -18.85 6.84
N HIS A 453 -8.76 -17.61 6.92
CA HIS A 453 -9.42 -16.42 6.36
C HIS A 453 -8.57 -15.64 5.36
N LEU A 454 -7.24 -15.78 5.37
CA LEU A 454 -6.35 -14.90 4.59
C LEU A 454 -6.56 -14.98 3.06
N VAL A 455 -6.81 -16.17 2.51
CA VAL A 455 -7.06 -16.31 1.05
C VAL A 455 -8.36 -15.60 0.68
N ASN A 456 -9.45 -15.89 1.40
CA ASN A 456 -10.74 -15.23 1.22
C ASN A 456 -10.60 -13.72 1.29
N ALA A 457 -9.96 -13.21 2.35
CA ALA A 457 -9.80 -11.78 2.59
C ALA A 457 -8.99 -11.08 1.48
N LEU A 458 -7.89 -11.70 1.01
CA LEU A 458 -7.10 -11.15 -0.08
C LEU A 458 -7.86 -11.16 -1.42
N ILE A 459 -8.62 -12.22 -1.71
CA ILE A 459 -9.48 -12.29 -2.90
C ILE A 459 -10.57 -11.22 -2.84
N GLN A 460 -11.25 -11.09 -1.69
CA GLN A 460 -12.29 -10.09 -1.48
C GLN A 460 -11.74 -8.68 -1.61
N PHE A 461 -10.59 -8.39 -1.00
CA PHE A 461 -9.93 -7.09 -1.12
C PHE A 461 -9.48 -6.79 -2.56
N TYR A 462 -9.00 -7.80 -3.30
CA TYR A 462 -8.65 -7.67 -4.73
C TYR A 462 -9.85 -7.26 -5.59
N VAL A 463 -11.04 -7.76 -5.26
CA VAL A 463 -12.29 -7.43 -5.95
C VAL A 463 -12.83 -6.06 -5.53
N ASN A 464 -12.87 -5.76 -4.23
CA ASN A 464 -13.49 -4.55 -3.69
C ASN A 464 -12.73 -3.26 -4.02
N ILE A 465 -11.42 -3.33 -4.24
CA ILE A 465 -10.58 -2.16 -4.56
C ILE A 465 -10.85 -1.57 -5.96
N GLU A 466 -11.80 -2.11 -6.73
CA GLU A 466 -12.15 -1.61 -8.05
C GLU A 466 -12.75 -0.19 -8.02
N SER A 467 -13.48 0.16 -6.97
CA SER A 467 -14.03 1.51 -6.75
C SER A 467 -13.69 1.99 -5.35
N THR A 468 -12.71 2.88 -5.22
CA THR A 468 -12.32 3.48 -3.93
C THR A 468 -12.89 4.89 -3.76
N GLY A 469 -13.51 5.45 -4.81
CA GLY A 469 -14.10 6.80 -4.82
C GLY A 469 -13.06 7.92 -4.89
N ALA A 470 -11.78 7.60 -5.11
CA ALA A 470 -10.68 8.56 -5.15
C ALA A 470 -10.32 8.95 -6.59
N SER A 471 -9.80 10.16 -6.79
CA SER A 471 -9.42 10.66 -8.12
C SER A 471 -8.28 9.87 -8.78
N SER A 472 -7.47 9.12 -8.01
CA SER A 472 -6.38 8.27 -8.48
C SER A 472 -6.70 6.76 -8.47
N GLU A 473 -7.95 6.38 -8.17
CA GLU A 473 -8.35 4.99 -7.90
C GLU A 473 -7.94 4.00 -8.99
N PHE A 474 -8.00 4.45 -10.25
CA PHE A 474 -7.67 3.62 -11.40
C PHE A 474 -6.24 3.08 -11.38
N TYR A 475 -5.27 3.89 -10.93
CA TYR A 475 -3.86 3.49 -10.90
C TYR A 475 -3.48 2.80 -9.60
N ASP A 476 -4.07 3.25 -8.48
CA ASP A 476 -3.74 2.72 -7.16
C ASP A 476 -4.13 1.24 -7.02
N LYS A 477 -5.24 0.82 -7.64
CA LYS A 477 -5.71 -0.57 -7.60
C LYS A 477 -4.66 -1.56 -8.12
N PHE A 478 -3.91 -1.19 -9.15
CA PHE A 478 -2.90 -2.08 -9.72
C PHE A 478 -1.72 -2.34 -8.78
N SER A 479 -1.28 -1.31 -8.04
CA SER A 479 -0.23 -1.46 -7.03
C SER A 479 -0.65 -2.41 -5.91
N ILE A 480 -1.91 -2.29 -5.47
CA ILE A 480 -2.49 -3.16 -4.44
C ILE A 480 -2.58 -4.60 -4.95
N ARG A 481 -3.13 -4.80 -6.15
CA ARG A 481 -3.24 -6.11 -6.81
C ARG A 481 -1.87 -6.75 -7.05
N PHE A 482 -0.85 -5.97 -7.36
CA PHE A 482 0.53 -6.44 -7.48
C PHE A 482 1.06 -7.01 -6.17
N ASN A 483 0.85 -6.32 -5.05
CA ASN A 483 1.25 -6.81 -3.74
C ASN A 483 0.51 -8.09 -3.33
N ILE A 484 -0.80 -8.15 -3.58
CA ILE A 484 -1.61 -9.38 -3.39
C ILE A 484 -1.06 -10.53 -4.25
N SER A 485 -0.77 -10.26 -5.52
CA SER A 485 -0.26 -11.26 -6.45
C SER A 485 1.07 -11.83 -5.99
N VAL A 486 1.97 -10.99 -5.45
CA VAL A 486 3.23 -11.47 -4.87
C VAL A 486 3.01 -12.38 -3.67
N ILE A 487 2.08 -12.05 -2.78
CA ILE A 487 1.75 -12.88 -1.62
C ILE A 487 1.21 -14.24 -2.08
N PHE A 488 0.29 -14.24 -3.04
CA PHE A 488 -0.24 -15.47 -3.61
C PHE A 488 0.84 -16.32 -4.26
N ILE A 489 1.65 -15.76 -5.16
CA ILE A 489 2.65 -16.51 -5.92
C ILE A 489 3.71 -17.14 -4.99
N SER A 490 4.17 -16.42 -3.97
CA SER A 490 5.20 -16.98 -3.08
C SER A 490 4.67 -18.10 -2.20
N LEU A 491 3.53 -17.87 -1.53
CA LEU A 491 2.96 -18.85 -0.62
C LEU A 491 2.39 -20.05 -1.39
N TRP A 492 2.02 -19.84 -2.67
CA TRP A 492 1.67 -20.91 -3.61
C TRP A 492 2.86 -21.83 -3.91
N LYS A 493 4.03 -21.25 -4.24
CA LYS A 493 5.25 -22.01 -4.53
C LYS A 493 5.73 -22.83 -3.34
N GLU A 494 5.46 -22.35 -2.12
CA GLU A 494 5.77 -23.07 -0.88
C GLU A 494 4.70 -24.12 -0.51
N GLY A 495 3.64 -24.27 -1.33
CA GLY A 495 2.57 -25.25 -1.13
C GLY A 495 1.51 -24.86 -0.09
N PHE A 496 1.66 -23.72 0.59
CA PHE A 496 0.83 -23.32 1.72
C PHE A 496 -0.62 -22.95 1.32
N LEU A 497 -0.80 -22.20 0.22
CA LEU A 497 -2.13 -21.70 -0.16
C LEU A 497 -2.93 -22.63 -1.07
N LYS A 498 -2.30 -23.66 -1.65
CA LYS A 498 -2.94 -24.55 -2.63
C LYS A 498 -4.28 -25.15 -2.16
N PRO A 499 -4.36 -25.85 -1.01
CA PRO A 499 -5.63 -26.42 -0.56
C PRO A 499 -6.68 -25.35 -0.22
N ARG A 500 -6.24 -24.16 0.20
CA ARG A 500 -7.12 -23.06 0.61
C ARG A 500 -7.76 -22.37 -0.58
N PHE A 501 -7.01 -22.17 -1.65
CA PHE A 501 -7.58 -21.67 -2.90
C PHE A 501 -8.62 -22.63 -3.48
N LEU A 502 -8.40 -23.94 -3.38
CA LEU A 502 -9.41 -24.93 -3.78
C LEU A 502 -10.67 -24.86 -2.90
N GLN A 503 -10.50 -24.73 -1.58
CA GLN A 503 -11.62 -24.53 -0.66
C GLN A 503 -12.40 -23.26 -0.99
N GLU A 504 -11.72 -22.13 -1.24
CA GLU A 504 -12.37 -20.87 -1.60
C GLU A 504 -13.08 -20.93 -2.96
N ALA A 505 -12.44 -21.52 -3.97
CA ALA A 505 -13.03 -21.64 -5.30
C ALA A 505 -14.32 -22.48 -5.31
N ASN A 506 -14.42 -23.47 -4.42
CA ASN A 506 -15.58 -24.32 -4.26
C ASN A 506 -16.61 -23.76 -3.26
N GLY A 507 -16.16 -23.11 -2.19
CA GLY A 507 -17.02 -22.59 -1.11
C GLY A 507 -17.71 -21.27 -1.45
N ASN A 508 -17.06 -20.37 -2.20
CA ASN A 508 -17.66 -19.14 -2.70
C ASN A 508 -17.41 -18.97 -4.21
N PRO A 509 -18.12 -19.74 -5.06
CA PRO A 509 -17.96 -19.71 -6.50
C PRO A 509 -18.08 -18.29 -7.09
N MET A 510 -19.05 -17.50 -6.63
CA MET A 510 -19.32 -16.16 -7.15
C MET A 510 -18.16 -15.19 -6.88
N LEU A 511 -17.61 -15.19 -5.67
CA LEU A 511 -16.45 -14.34 -5.34
C LEU A 511 -15.24 -14.71 -6.19
N PHE A 512 -14.97 -16.01 -6.36
CA PHE A 512 -13.86 -16.48 -7.18
C PHE A 512 -14.05 -16.10 -8.65
N THR A 513 -15.26 -16.25 -9.19
CA THR A 513 -15.61 -15.80 -10.55
C THR A 513 -15.37 -14.30 -10.72
N LYS A 514 -15.79 -13.46 -9.75
CA LYS A 514 -15.49 -12.01 -9.76
C LYS A 514 -14.00 -11.74 -9.76
N PHE A 515 -13.23 -12.43 -8.93
CA PHE A 515 -11.77 -12.31 -8.86
C PHE A 515 -11.10 -12.64 -10.20
N THR A 516 -11.46 -13.76 -10.81
CA THR A 516 -10.94 -14.16 -12.11
C THR A 516 -11.33 -13.16 -13.21
N ASN A 517 -12.57 -12.67 -13.22
CA ASN A 517 -13.00 -11.63 -14.15
C ASN A 517 -12.18 -10.34 -14.00
N ARG A 518 -11.88 -9.90 -12.77
CA ARG A 518 -11.01 -8.74 -12.52
C ARG A 518 -9.59 -8.96 -13.04
N MET A 519 -9.01 -10.16 -12.84
CA MET A 519 -7.70 -10.50 -13.40
C MET A 519 -7.68 -10.47 -14.93
N ILE A 520 -8.72 -10.99 -15.59
CA ILE A 520 -8.84 -11.01 -17.05
C ILE A 520 -8.89 -9.58 -17.59
N ASN A 521 -9.75 -8.73 -17.00
CA ASN A 521 -9.89 -7.33 -17.41
C ASN A 521 -8.56 -6.56 -17.25
N ASP A 522 -7.86 -6.75 -16.12
CA ASP A 522 -6.56 -6.12 -15.88
C ASP A 522 -5.51 -6.57 -16.89
N MET A 523 -5.44 -7.87 -17.19
CA MET A 523 -4.47 -8.41 -18.14
C MET A 523 -4.67 -7.84 -19.55
N SER A 524 -5.91 -7.78 -20.03
CA SER A 524 -6.24 -7.21 -21.33
C SER A 524 -5.80 -5.75 -21.42
N PHE A 525 -6.17 -4.93 -20.44
CA PHE A 525 -5.82 -3.51 -20.41
C PHE A 525 -4.31 -3.29 -20.31
N LEU A 526 -3.64 -3.94 -19.35
CA LEU A 526 -2.23 -3.69 -19.05
C LEU A 526 -1.31 -4.07 -20.21
N LEU A 527 -1.58 -5.18 -20.91
CA LEU A 527 -0.72 -5.59 -22.03
C LEU A 527 -0.92 -4.70 -23.26
N GLU A 528 -2.16 -4.30 -23.55
CA GLU A 528 -2.46 -3.38 -24.65
C GLU A 528 -1.77 -2.03 -24.44
N GLU A 529 -1.97 -1.39 -23.28
CA GLU A 529 -1.35 -0.12 -22.94
C GLU A 529 0.18 -0.20 -22.91
N ALA A 530 0.74 -1.32 -22.43
CA ALA A 530 2.18 -1.53 -22.45
C ALA A 530 2.74 -1.58 -23.87
N LEU A 531 2.06 -2.26 -24.80
CA LEU A 531 2.50 -2.39 -26.19
C LEU A 531 2.35 -1.09 -26.98
N ASP A 532 1.24 -0.37 -26.79
CA ASP A 532 1.03 0.94 -27.40
C ASP A 532 2.03 1.97 -26.85
N GLY A 533 2.30 1.94 -25.54
CA GLY A 533 3.35 2.73 -24.93
C GLY A 533 4.74 2.39 -25.50
N LEU A 534 5.08 1.11 -25.66
CA LEU A 534 6.36 0.70 -26.27
C LEU A 534 6.48 1.15 -27.73
N LYS A 535 5.38 1.14 -28.49
CA LYS A 535 5.36 1.65 -29.86
C LYS A 535 5.67 3.15 -29.86
N LYS A 536 5.08 3.91 -28.93
CA LYS A 536 5.35 5.33 -28.78
C LYS A 536 6.79 5.61 -28.34
N VAL A 537 7.33 4.83 -27.41
CA VAL A 537 8.75 4.87 -27.01
C VAL A 537 9.64 4.66 -28.23
N LYS A 538 9.36 3.64 -29.06
CA LYS A 538 10.12 3.38 -30.29
C LYS A 538 10.07 4.56 -31.26
N GLU A 539 8.89 5.15 -31.48
CA GLU A 539 8.72 6.30 -32.36
C GLU A 539 9.52 7.52 -31.87
N LEU A 540 9.45 7.82 -30.57
CA LEU A 540 10.18 8.93 -29.95
C LEU A 540 11.71 8.69 -29.96
N GLN A 541 12.17 7.46 -29.68
CA GLN A 541 13.59 7.08 -29.78
C GLN A 541 14.10 7.19 -31.23
N ALA A 542 13.27 6.85 -32.22
CA ALA A 542 13.63 6.99 -33.63
C ALA A 542 13.79 8.47 -34.03
N LEU A 543 12.91 9.35 -33.54
CA LEU A 543 13.01 10.80 -33.75
C LEU A 543 14.29 11.39 -33.14
N GLU A 544 14.73 10.90 -31.98
CA GLU A 544 16.01 11.33 -31.38
C GLU A 544 17.24 10.88 -32.19
N THR A 545 17.14 9.76 -32.89
CA THR A 545 18.28 9.15 -33.61
C THR A 545 18.42 9.71 -35.03
N ASP A 546 17.33 10.18 -35.61
CA ASP A 546 17.32 10.78 -36.94
C ASP A 546 17.77 12.25 -36.88
N ASN A 547 19.08 12.48 -36.93
CA ASN A 547 19.70 13.81 -36.85
C ASN A 547 19.08 14.83 -37.84
N ASN A 548 18.66 14.39 -39.03
CA ASN A 548 18.10 15.27 -40.06
C ASN A 548 16.69 15.76 -39.71
N ARG A 549 15.91 14.93 -39.01
CA ARG A 549 14.53 15.22 -38.60
C ARG A 549 14.50 15.93 -37.23
N SER A 550 15.41 15.54 -36.34
CA SER A 550 15.65 16.18 -35.04
C SER A 550 16.11 17.64 -35.19
N ASN A 551 17.02 17.93 -36.15
CA ASN A 551 17.50 19.29 -36.41
C ASN A 551 16.46 20.24 -37.02
N ARG A 552 15.33 19.71 -37.52
CA ARG A 552 14.19 20.52 -38.03
C ARG A 552 13.19 20.90 -36.95
N LEU A 553 13.23 20.24 -35.79
CA LEU A 553 12.34 20.54 -34.68
C LEU A 553 12.86 21.74 -33.89
N THR A 554 11.94 22.59 -33.44
CA THR A 554 12.30 23.67 -32.52
C THR A 554 12.75 23.09 -31.18
N ARG A 555 13.63 23.81 -30.47
CA ARG A 555 14.17 23.37 -29.17
C ARG A 555 13.10 23.08 -28.12
N GLN A 556 11.98 23.80 -28.17
CA GLN A 556 10.83 23.56 -27.29
C GLN A 556 10.15 22.21 -27.62
N GLN A 557 10.06 21.86 -28.89
CA GLN A 557 9.54 20.56 -29.34
C GLN A 557 10.49 19.41 -28.97
N GLN A 558 11.81 19.61 -29.05
CA GLN A 558 12.80 18.62 -28.61
C GLN A 558 12.69 18.35 -27.10
N MET A 559 12.61 19.40 -26.25
CA MET A 559 12.41 19.22 -24.81
C MET A 559 11.05 18.58 -24.47
N SER A 560 9.99 18.95 -25.19
CA SER A 560 8.68 18.32 -25.04
C SER A 560 8.74 16.82 -25.36
N SER A 561 9.37 16.46 -26.48
CA SER A 561 9.55 15.06 -26.91
C SER A 561 10.34 14.23 -25.89
N ALA A 562 11.41 14.80 -25.32
CA ALA A 562 12.21 14.11 -24.29
C ALA A 562 11.43 13.90 -22.99
N ASN A 563 10.61 14.87 -22.57
CA ASN A 563 9.73 14.72 -21.41
C ASN A 563 8.60 13.71 -21.67
N GLU A 564 8.06 13.70 -22.88
CA GLU A 564 7.07 12.73 -23.33
C GLU A 564 7.65 11.31 -23.32
N LEU A 565 8.86 11.12 -23.86
CA LEU A 565 9.59 9.85 -23.82
C LEU A 565 9.76 9.36 -22.39
N ALA A 566 10.30 10.20 -21.49
CA ALA A 566 10.50 9.84 -20.08
C ALA A 566 9.19 9.53 -19.32
N THR A 567 8.06 9.99 -19.84
CA THR A 567 6.72 9.69 -19.29
C THR A 567 6.26 8.31 -19.76
N TYR A 568 6.31 8.04 -21.06
CA TYR A 568 5.98 6.73 -21.61
C TYR A 568 6.89 5.62 -21.08
N GLU A 569 8.20 5.86 -20.95
CA GLU A 569 9.13 4.88 -20.39
C GLU A 569 8.76 4.45 -18.97
N ARG A 570 8.31 5.40 -18.13
CA ARG A 570 7.84 5.10 -16.76
C ARG A 570 6.51 4.34 -16.79
N GLN A 571 5.57 4.75 -17.62
CA GLN A 571 4.26 4.09 -17.75
C GLN A 571 4.41 2.64 -18.24
N VAL A 572 5.15 2.43 -19.33
CA VAL A 572 5.44 1.10 -19.90
C VAL A 572 6.06 0.18 -18.86
N ARG A 573 7.07 0.66 -18.12
CA ARG A 573 7.70 -0.14 -17.06
C ARG A 573 6.70 -0.56 -15.99
N SER A 574 5.81 0.35 -15.60
CA SER A 574 4.74 0.05 -14.63
C SER A 574 3.78 -1.00 -15.19
N TYR A 575 3.22 -0.78 -16.37
CA TYR A 575 2.24 -1.68 -16.99
C TYR A 575 2.81 -3.07 -17.26
N LEU A 576 4.05 -3.18 -17.77
CA LEU A 576 4.70 -4.48 -17.98
C LEU A 576 4.98 -5.22 -16.68
N THR A 577 5.40 -4.51 -15.63
CA THR A 577 5.61 -5.12 -14.31
C THR A 577 4.33 -5.74 -13.79
N LEU A 578 3.21 -5.04 -13.95
CA LEU A 578 1.89 -5.49 -13.54
C LEU A 578 1.38 -6.65 -14.41
N ALA A 579 1.40 -6.50 -15.73
CA ALA A 579 0.98 -7.53 -16.69
C ALA A 579 1.73 -8.85 -16.46
N ASN A 580 3.06 -8.78 -16.33
CA ASN A 580 3.89 -9.96 -16.07
C ASN A 580 3.51 -10.66 -14.76
N GLN A 581 3.12 -9.92 -13.71
CA GLN A 581 2.65 -10.55 -12.47
C GLN A 581 1.25 -11.13 -12.59
N THR A 582 0.32 -10.47 -13.28
CA THR A 582 -1.02 -11.00 -13.51
C THR A 582 -0.96 -12.32 -14.30
N VAL A 583 -0.16 -12.38 -15.36
CA VAL A 583 0.07 -13.63 -16.11
C VAL A 583 0.73 -14.69 -15.25
N ASN A 584 1.69 -14.31 -14.39
CA ASN A 584 2.33 -15.24 -13.47
C ASN A 584 1.32 -15.83 -12.48
N LEU A 585 0.44 -15.01 -11.91
CA LEU A 585 -0.59 -15.46 -11.00
C LEU A 585 -1.53 -16.44 -11.70
N LEU A 586 -2.03 -16.07 -12.88
CA LEU A 586 -2.91 -16.92 -13.69
C LEU A 586 -2.24 -18.25 -14.05
N PHE A 587 -0.97 -18.23 -14.47
CA PHE A 587 -0.18 -19.42 -14.76
C PHE A 587 -0.09 -20.36 -13.55
N ASN A 588 0.21 -19.85 -12.35
CA ASN A 588 0.31 -20.68 -11.15
C ASN A 588 -1.04 -21.26 -10.73
N LEU A 589 -2.12 -20.46 -10.79
CA LEU A 589 -3.47 -20.92 -10.42
C LEU A 589 -3.98 -22.01 -11.36
N THR A 590 -3.88 -21.79 -12.68
CA THR A 590 -4.37 -22.73 -13.70
C THR A 590 -3.62 -24.06 -13.73
N THR A 591 -2.42 -24.13 -13.13
CA THR A 591 -1.64 -25.38 -13.05
C THR A 591 -2.39 -26.47 -12.27
N GLU A 592 -3.14 -26.10 -11.22
CA GLU A 592 -3.82 -27.05 -10.33
C GLU A 592 -5.32 -26.78 -10.18
N ILE A 593 -5.76 -25.53 -10.33
CA ILE A 593 -7.16 -25.11 -10.17
C ILE A 593 -7.70 -24.78 -11.55
N LYS A 594 -8.30 -25.77 -12.23
CA LYS A 594 -8.81 -25.62 -13.60
C LYS A 594 -10.30 -25.27 -13.63
N GLU A 595 -11.12 -26.05 -12.93
CA GLU A 595 -12.59 -25.97 -12.98
C GLU A 595 -13.17 -24.56 -12.84
N PRO A 596 -12.72 -23.70 -11.91
CA PRO A 596 -13.24 -22.34 -11.81
C PRO A 596 -13.01 -21.46 -13.05
N PHE A 597 -11.94 -21.71 -13.80
CA PHE A 597 -11.65 -21.01 -15.05
C PHE A 597 -12.42 -21.57 -16.26
N LEU A 598 -12.98 -22.77 -16.12
CA LEU A 598 -13.76 -23.47 -17.15
C LEU A 598 -15.28 -23.24 -17.03
N ARG A 599 -15.70 -22.40 -16.07
CA ARG A 599 -17.12 -22.05 -15.90
C ARG A 599 -17.61 -21.19 -17.08
N PRO A 600 -18.87 -21.34 -17.53
CA PRO A 600 -19.39 -20.66 -18.72
C PRO A 600 -19.19 -19.14 -18.73
N GLU A 601 -19.27 -18.50 -17.56
CA GLU A 601 -19.17 -17.05 -17.39
C GLU A 601 -17.73 -16.51 -17.56
N ILE A 602 -16.73 -17.39 -17.45
CA ILE A 602 -15.30 -17.06 -17.48
C ILE A 602 -14.61 -17.61 -18.70
N VAL A 603 -14.89 -18.87 -19.06
CA VAL A 603 -14.11 -19.63 -20.05
C VAL A 603 -14.04 -18.95 -21.41
N ARG A 604 -15.16 -18.37 -21.89
CA ARG A 604 -15.21 -17.61 -23.15
C ARG A 604 -14.39 -16.32 -23.09
N LYS A 605 -14.49 -15.57 -21.99
CA LYS A 605 -13.71 -14.33 -21.79
C LYS A 605 -12.21 -14.63 -21.67
N LEU A 606 -11.87 -15.71 -21.00
CA LEU A 606 -10.50 -16.17 -20.82
C LEU A 606 -9.90 -16.60 -22.15
N ALA A 607 -10.61 -17.40 -22.95
CA ALA A 607 -10.20 -17.78 -24.30
C ALA A 607 -9.96 -16.53 -25.17
N ALA A 608 -10.96 -15.65 -25.29
CA ALA A 608 -10.85 -14.42 -26.07
C ALA A 608 -9.69 -13.51 -25.60
N MET A 609 -9.45 -13.40 -24.29
CA MET A 609 -8.32 -12.64 -23.74
C MET A 609 -6.98 -13.28 -24.09
N LEU A 610 -6.86 -14.61 -23.99
CA LEU A 610 -5.63 -15.31 -24.35
C LEU A 610 -5.35 -15.20 -25.85
N ASP A 611 -6.38 -15.37 -26.69
CA ASP A 611 -6.28 -15.29 -28.15
C ASP A 611 -5.90 -13.87 -28.59
N PHE A 612 -6.53 -12.85 -27.99
CA PHE A 612 -6.16 -11.46 -28.21
C PHE A 612 -4.68 -11.20 -27.84
N ASN A 613 -4.22 -11.67 -26.69
CA ASN A 613 -2.82 -11.52 -26.29
C ASN A 613 -1.87 -12.28 -27.22
N LEU A 614 -2.30 -13.42 -27.77
CA LEU A 614 -1.54 -14.16 -28.76
C LEU A 614 -1.41 -13.38 -30.07
N VAL A 615 -2.49 -12.75 -30.55
CA VAL A 615 -2.44 -11.81 -31.69
C VAL A 615 -1.44 -10.69 -31.44
N GLN A 616 -1.45 -10.09 -30.25
CA GLN A 616 -0.52 -9.01 -29.92
C GLN A 616 0.95 -9.46 -29.95
N LEU A 617 1.27 -10.63 -29.39
CA LEU A 617 2.64 -11.13 -29.23
C LEU A 617 3.20 -11.82 -30.48
N CYS A 618 2.37 -12.56 -31.22
CA CYS A 618 2.79 -13.31 -32.41
C CYS A 618 2.55 -12.51 -33.71
N GLY A 619 1.72 -11.46 -33.65
CA GLY A 619 1.37 -10.60 -34.77
C GLY A 619 2.46 -9.59 -35.16
N PRO A 620 2.19 -8.78 -36.20
CA PRO A 620 3.14 -7.78 -36.71
C PRO A 620 3.45 -6.68 -35.68
N ARG A 621 2.53 -6.41 -34.75
CA ARG A 621 2.70 -5.41 -33.68
C ARG A 621 3.95 -5.69 -32.84
N CYS A 622 4.10 -6.91 -32.31
CA CYS A 622 5.28 -7.28 -31.53
C CYS A 622 6.52 -7.54 -32.40
N LYS A 623 6.38 -8.16 -33.59
CA LYS A 623 7.53 -8.41 -34.50
C LYS A 623 8.28 -7.13 -34.87
N ASN A 624 7.57 -6.02 -35.01
CA ASN A 624 8.14 -4.72 -35.35
C ASN A 624 8.61 -3.91 -34.12
N LEU A 625 8.42 -4.40 -32.91
CA LEU A 625 8.67 -3.67 -31.67
C LEU A 625 10.12 -3.90 -31.19
N LYS A 626 11.04 -3.06 -31.69
CA LYS A 626 12.44 -3.02 -31.24
C LYS A 626 12.69 -1.69 -30.56
N VAL A 627 12.69 -1.70 -29.23
CA VAL A 627 13.05 -0.56 -28.37
C VAL A 627 14.48 -0.72 -27.86
N ARG A 628 15.14 0.39 -27.53
CA ARG A 628 16.45 0.34 -26.85
C ARG A 628 16.27 -0.16 -25.42
N ASN A 629 17.23 -0.95 -24.93
CA ASN A 629 17.25 -1.47 -23.56
C ASN A 629 15.92 -2.08 -23.07
N PRO A 630 15.34 -3.07 -23.79
CA PRO A 630 14.02 -3.65 -23.48
C PRO A 630 13.94 -4.20 -22.04
N GLU A 631 15.05 -4.71 -21.51
CA GLU A 631 15.16 -5.23 -20.14
C GLU A 631 14.87 -4.17 -19.07
N SER A 632 15.20 -2.89 -19.34
CA SER A 632 14.96 -1.79 -18.40
C SER A 632 13.47 -1.53 -18.14
N TYR A 633 12.62 -1.94 -19.08
CA TYR A 633 11.17 -1.88 -18.98
C TYR A 633 10.55 -3.20 -18.47
N GLY A 634 11.34 -4.28 -18.31
CA GLY A 634 10.83 -5.61 -18.01
C GLY A 634 10.17 -6.30 -19.22
N TRP A 635 10.55 -5.90 -20.44
CA TRP A 635 10.00 -6.46 -21.67
C TRP A 635 10.68 -7.80 -22.02
N GLU A 636 10.04 -8.91 -21.62
CA GLU A 636 10.48 -10.28 -21.88
C GLU A 636 9.43 -11.05 -22.72
N PRO A 637 9.21 -10.71 -24.00
CA PRO A 637 8.09 -11.23 -24.79
C PRO A 637 8.10 -12.75 -24.93
N LYS A 638 9.30 -13.37 -25.01
CA LYS A 638 9.44 -14.83 -25.09
C LYS A 638 8.94 -15.51 -23.82
N ARG A 639 9.27 -14.96 -22.64
CA ARG A 639 8.85 -15.52 -21.35
C ARG A 639 7.35 -15.32 -21.13
N LEU A 640 6.83 -14.16 -21.51
CA LEU A 640 5.39 -13.88 -21.46
C LEU A 640 4.61 -14.85 -22.36
N LEU A 641 5.04 -15.02 -23.62
CA LEU A 641 4.45 -15.96 -24.57
C LEU A 641 4.53 -17.40 -24.06
N SER A 642 5.68 -17.81 -23.50
CA SER A 642 5.87 -19.13 -22.89
C SER A 642 4.79 -19.41 -21.83
N ARG A 643 4.52 -18.45 -20.94
CA ARG A 643 3.49 -18.60 -19.89
C ARG A 643 2.07 -18.63 -20.45
N ILE A 644 1.76 -17.79 -21.44
CA ILE A 644 0.45 -17.78 -22.09
C ILE A 644 0.17 -19.14 -22.73
N ILE A 645 1.11 -19.68 -23.51
CA ILE A 645 0.99 -21.01 -24.11
C ILE A 645 0.80 -22.09 -23.04
N ALA A 646 1.54 -22.00 -21.93
CA ALA A 646 1.36 -22.96 -20.85
C ALA A 646 -0.05 -22.90 -20.24
N ILE A 647 -0.64 -21.70 -20.08
CA ILE A 647 -2.02 -21.54 -19.63
C ILE A 647 -3.00 -22.25 -20.57
N TYR A 648 -2.84 -22.15 -21.90
CA TYR A 648 -3.64 -22.94 -22.85
C TYR A 648 -3.54 -24.44 -22.56
N THR A 649 -2.32 -24.96 -22.41
CA THR A 649 -2.11 -26.39 -22.13
C THR A 649 -2.63 -26.82 -20.75
N HIS A 650 -2.70 -25.90 -19.78
CA HIS A 650 -3.25 -26.19 -18.47
C HIS A 650 -4.77 -26.37 -18.54
N LEU A 651 -5.44 -25.52 -19.31
CA LEU A 651 -6.91 -25.49 -19.42
C LEU A 651 -7.47 -26.45 -20.47
N ASP A 652 -6.61 -27.11 -21.25
CA ASP A 652 -7.04 -28.22 -22.11
C ASP A 652 -7.55 -29.38 -21.25
N THR A 653 -8.80 -29.75 -21.50
CA THR A 653 -9.55 -30.80 -20.79
C THR A 653 -10.17 -31.76 -21.79
N ASP A 654 -10.38 -33.01 -21.36
CA ASP A 654 -10.92 -34.07 -22.22
C ASP A 654 -12.35 -33.81 -22.70
N ASP A 655 -13.10 -32.96 -21.99
CA ASP A 655 -14.48 -32.59 -22.29
C ASP A 655 -14.63 -31.41 -23.27
N ASP A 656 -13.55 -31.02 -23.94
CA ASP A 656 -13.53 -30.02 -25.02
C ASP A 656 -14.01 -28.61 -24.62
N ARG A 657 -14.33 -28.32 -23.35
CA ARG A 657 -14.95 -27.03 -22.91
C ARG A 657 -14.12 -25.81 -23.31
N PHE A 658 -12.83 -25.84 -23.02
CA PHE A 658 -11.92 -24.73 -23.33
C PHE A 658 -11.64 -24.65 -24.84
N ALA A 659 -11.43 -25.80 -25.50
CA ALA A 659 -11.21 -25.86 -26.95
C ALA A 659 -12.42 -25.30 -27.74
N THR A 660 -13.63 -25.60 -27.30
CA THR A 660 -14.88 -25.04 -27.85
C THR A 660 -14.93 -23.53 -27.67
N SER A 661 -14.52 -23.02 -26.51
CA SER A 661 -14.51 -21.58 -26.24
C SER A 661 -13.49 -20.80 -27.09
N ILE A 662 -12.35 -21.42 -27.41
CA ILE A 662 -11.39 -20.86 -28.39
C ILE A 662 -12.00 -20.90 -29.79
N ALA A 663 -12.62 -22.03 -30.17
CA ALA A 663 -13.29 -22.18 -31.45
C ALA A 663 -14.44 -21.18 -31.61
N ASP A 664 -15.06 -20.71 -30.53
CA ASP A 664 -16.11 -19.70 -30.52
C ASP A 664 -15.60 -18.26 -30.66
N ASP A 665 -14.30 -17.98 -30.46
CA ASP A 665 -13.76 -16.62 -30.59
C ASP A 665 -13.62 -16.21 -32.06
N GLU A 666 -14.60 -15.49 -32.59
CA GLU A 666 -14.58 -15.01 -33.97
C GLU A 666 -13.64 -13.81 -34.18
N ARG A 667 -13.19 -13.17 -33.10
CA ARG A 667 -12.47 -11.92 -33.18
C ARG A 667 -10.96 -12.10 -33.29
N SER A 668 -10.38 -13.01 -32.50
CA SER A 668 -8.92 -13.11 -32.35
C SER A 668 -8.38 -14.47 -32.77
N TYR A 669 -9.12 -15.55 -32.56
CA TYR A 669 -8.70 -16.87 -33.02
C TYR A 669 -8.63 -16.96 -34.56
N SER A 670 -7.53 -17.54 -35.05
CA SER A 670 -7.43 -18.03 -36.42
C SER A 670 -6.50 -19.25 -36.49
N PRO A 671 -6.75 -20.23 -37.38
CA PRO A 671 -5.86 -21.37 -37.57
C PRO A 671 -4.42 -20.95 -37.92
N GLU A 672 -4.27 -19.89 -38.72
CA GLU A 672 -2.98 -19.35 -39.14
C GLU A 672 -2.20 -18.75 -37.96
N LEU A 673 -2.88 -18.08 -37.03
CA LEU A 673 -2.27 -17.53 -35.83
C LEU A 673 -1.65 -18.63 -34.96
N PHE A 674 -2.36 -19.73 -34.77
CA PHE A 674 -1.88 -20.86 -33.96
C PHE A 674 -0.70 -21.57 -34.64
N THR A 675 -0.77 -21.80 -35.96
CA THR A 675 0.37 -22.34 -36.73
C THR A 675 1.59 -21.42 -36.69
N ALA A 676 1.41 -20.12 -36.90
CA ALA A 676 2.50 -19.14 -36.80
C ALA A 676 3.11 -19.08 -35.40
N THR A 677 2.28 -19.25 -34.36
CA THR A 677 2.72 -19.34 -32.97
C THR A 677 3.60 -20.58 -32.74
N GLN A 678 3.16 -21.76 -33.21
CA GLN A 678 3.93 -23.01 -33.10
C GLN A 678 5.30 -22.88 -33.77
N GLU A 679 5.36 -22.32 -34.98
CA GLU A 679 6.61 -22.07 -35.69
C GLU A 679 7.54 -21.12 -34.93
N LEU A 680 6.98 -20.03 -34.38
CA LEU A 680 7.75 -19.04 -33.62
C LEU A 680 8.34 -19.67 -32.35
N VAL A 681 7.54 -20.46 -31.63
CA VAL A 681 7.92 -21.14 -30.39
C VAL A 681 9.00 -22.20 -30.65
N ALA A 682 8.83 -23.00 -31.70
CA ALA A 682 9.82 -23.98 -32.13
C ALA A 682 11.13 -23.33 -32.55
N ARG A 683 11.07 -22.31 -33.41
CA ARG A 683 12.25 -21.59 -33.95
C ARG A 683 13.12 -20.96 -32.87
N HIS A 684 12.49 -20.45 -31.80
CA HIS A 684 13.19 -19.76 -30.72
C HIS A 684 13.37 -20.58 -29.45
N GLY A 685 12.95 -21.85 -29.43
CA GLY A 685 13.06 -22.71 -28.25
C GLY A 685 12.34 -22.16 -27.01
N ILE A 686 11.15 -21.59 -27.18
CA ILE A 686 10.44 -20.86 -26.10
C ILE A 686 9.78 -21.82 -25.09
N GLN A 687 9.45 -23.03 -25.52
CA GLN A 687 8.80 -24.09 -24.72
C GLN A 687 9.49 -25.44 -24.94
N SER A 688 9.26 -26.39 -24.03
CA SER A 688 9.75 -27.76 -24.20
C SER A 688 9.03 -28.46 -25.37
N PRO A 689 9.66 -29.45 -26.03
CA PRO A 689 9.02 -30.21 -27.11
C PRO A 689 7.70 -30.86 -26.70
N GLU A 690 7.63 -31.35 -25.46
CA GLU A 690 6.41 -31.93 -24.87
C GLU A 690 5.27 -30.91 -24.77
N LYS A 691 5.55 -29.71 -24.24
CA LYS A 691 4.56 -28.64 -24.11
C LYS A 691 4.12 -28.11 -25.47
N LEU A 692 5.04 -28.04 -26.43
CA LEU A 692 4.71 -27.67 -27.80
C LEU A 692 3.80 -28.72 -28.45
N ALA A 693 4.06 -30.01 -28.24
CA ALA A 693 3.20 -31.09 -28.74
C ALA A 693 1.78 -31.03 -28.13
N GLN A 694 1.67 -30.74 -26.83
CA GLN A 694 0.37 -30.51 -26.16
C GLN A 694 -0.39 -29.33 -26.80
N PHE A 695 0.29 -28.20 -27.03
CA PHE A 695 -0.33 -27.05 -27.69
C PHE A 695 -0.72 -27.35 -29.14
N SER A 696 0.06 -28.17 -29.86
CA SER A 696 -0.29 -28.63 -31.20
C SER A 696 -1.53 -29.53 -31.22
N ALA A 697 -1.65 -30.45 -30.25
CA ALA A 697 -2.85 -31.28 -30.10
C ALA A 697 -4.10 -30.43 -29.85
N LEU A 698 -4.00 -29.43 -28.95
CA LEU A 698 -5.10 -28.48 -28.71
C LEU A 698 -5.44 -27.68 -29.98
N SER A 699 -4.44 -27.22 -30.74
CA SER A 699 -4.67 -26.49 -31.99
C SER A 699 -5.47 -27.30 -33.02
N GLU A 700 -5.12 -28.57 -33.21
CA GLU A 700 -5.85 -29.45 -34.13
C GLU A 700 -7.27 -29.77 -33.63
N LYS A 701 -7.43 -29.95 -32.31
CA LYS A 701 -8.73 -30.12 -31.65
C LYS A 701 -9.65 -28.92 -31.89
N VAL A 702 -9.15 -27.70 -31.70
CA VAL A 702 -9.90 -26.46 -31.96
C VAL A 702 -10.26 -26.31 -33.45
N LYS A 703 -9.32 -26.61 -34.37
CA LYS A 703 -9.61 -26.58 -35.82
C LYS A 703 -10.74 -27.54 -36.19
N ARG A 704 -10.72 -28.77 -35.66
CA ARG A 704 -11.77 -29.76 -35.86
C ARG A 704 -13.12 -29.24 -35.35
N LEU A 705 -13.18 -28.75 -34.11
CA LEU A 705 -14.41 -28.21 -33.52
C LEU A 705 -14.97 -27.02 -34.31
N ARG A 706 -14.09 -26.12 -34.81
CA ARG A 706 -14.52 -25.00 -35.66
C ARG A 706 -15.09 -25.49 -37.00
N ALA A 707 -14.49 -26.52 -37.60
CA ALA A 707 -15.00 -27.11 -38.84
C ALA A 707 -16.35 -27.83 -38.64
N GLU A 708 -16.48 -28.62 -37.57
CA GLU A 708 -17.73 -29.28 -37.18
C GLU A 708 -18.84 -28.24 -36.92
N LYS A 709 -18.53 -27.17 -36.18
CA LYS A 709 -19.46 -26.08 -35.91
C LYS A 709 -19.88 -25.37 -37.20
N SER A 710 -18.93 -25.04 -38.08
CA SER A 710 -19.24 -24.38 -39.35
C SER A 710 -20.11 -25.25 -40.27
N GLN A 711 -20.01 -26.58 -40.18
CA GLN A 711 -20.84 -27.53 -40.93
C GLN A 711 -22.21 -27.79 -40.27
N ALA A 712 -22.34 -27.52 -38.97
CA ALA A 712 -23.54 -27.72 -38.16
C ALA A 712 -24.29 -26.41 -37.83
N GLU A 713 -23.80 -25.25 -38.31
CA GLU A 713 -24.38 -23.95 -38.01
C GLU A 713 -25.72 -23.77 -38.73
N ILE A 714 -26.80 -24.07 -38.00
CA ILE A 714 -28.15 -23.72 -38.37
C ILE A 714 -28.31 -22.22 -38.15
N ASN A 715 -28.68 -21.49 -39.21
CA ASN A 715 -28.89 -20.06 -39.11
C ASN A 715 -30.18 -19.77 -38.33
N TYR A 716 -30.04 -19.36 -37.06
CA TYR A 716 -31.13 -18.92 -36.20
C TYR A 716 -31.42 -17.40 -36.29
N GLY A 717 -30.91 -16.71 -37.31
CA GLY A 717 -31.07 -15.27 -37.49
C GLY A 717 -32.53 -14.82 -37.69
N ASP A 718 -33.46 -15.74 -37.93
CA ASP A 718 -34.90 -15.51 -38.04
C ASP A 718 -35.67 -15.75 -36.71
N ALA A 719 -34.95 -15.87 -35.59
CA ALA A 719 -35.56 -16.04 -34.28
C ALA A 719 -36.56 -14.90 -33.95
N PRO A 720 -37.76 -15.23 -33.42
CA PRO A 720 -38.68 -14.24 -32.88
C PRO A 720 -38.01 -13.33 -31.85
N ALA A 721 -38.31 -12.02 -31.89
CA ALA A 721 -37.68 -11.03 -31.01
C ALA A 721 -37.87 -11.34 -29.51
N GLU A 722 -38.97 -12.00 -29.14
CA GLU A 722 -39.25 -12.47 -27.78
C GLU A 722 -38.31 -13.58 -27.28
N PHE A 723 -37.63 -14.29 -28.18
CA PHE A 723 -36.63 -15.30 -27.87
C PHE A 723 -35.21 -14.73 -27.80
N CYS A 724 -35.04 -13.46 -28.21
CA CYS A 724 -33.76 -12.78 -28.25
C CYS A 724 -33.50 -12.00 -26.96
N ASP A 725 -32.25 -12.04 -26.52
CA ASP A 725 -31.73 -11.31 -25.38
C ASP A 725 -31.88 -9.79 -25.62
N THR A 726 -32.53 -9.08 -24.69
CA THR A 726 -32.78 -7.63 -24.86
C THR A 726 -31.53 -6.75 -24.81
N LEU A 727 -30.39 -7.27 -24.34
CA LEU A 727 -29.10 -6.58 -24.29
C LEU A 727 -28.22 -6.93 -25.49
N MET A 728 -28.10 -8.22 -25.83
CA MET A 728 -27.17 -8.73 -26.84
C MET A 728 -27.82 -8.99 -28.19
N ASN A 729 -29.16 -8.99 -28.27
CA ASN A 729 -29.94 -9.34 -29.45
C ASN A 729 -29.57 -10.71 -30.03
N THR A 730 -29.28 -11.67 -29.15
CA THR A 730 -28.93 -13.05 -29.50
C THR A 730 -29.95 -14.01 -28.90
N LEU A 731 -30.17 -15.16 -29.54
CA LEU A 731 -31.09 -16.19 -29.05
C LEU A 731 -30.73 -16.64 -27.62
N MET A 732 -31.69 -16.52 -26.69
CA MET A 732 -31.49 -16.89 -25.28
C MET A 732 -31.42 -18.42 -25.13
N SER A 733 -30.63 -18.89 -24.16
CA SER A 733 -30.55 -20.32 -23.79
C SER A 733 -31.12 -20.56 -22.38
N ASP A 734 -30.99 -19.59 -21.49
CA ASP A 734 -31.58 -19.61 -20.14
C ASP A 734 -32.19 -18.24 -19.81
N PRO A 735 -33.43 -17.96 -20.28
CA PRO A 735 -34.05 -16.65 -20.10
C PRO A 735 -34.39 -16.36 -18.64
N VAL A 736 -34.03 -15.15 -18.18
CA VAL A 736 -34.33 -14.61 -16.86
C VAL A 736 -34.90 -13.20 -16.97
N MET A 737 -35.80 -12.84 -16.07
CA MET A 737 -36.39 -11.51 -15.98
C MET A 737 -35.74 -10.70 -14.85
N LEU A 738 -35.43 -9.44 -15.15
CA LEU A 738 -34.92 -8.49 -14.17
C LEU A 738 -36.08 -7.84 -13.40
N PRO A 739 -36.06 -7.78 -12.05
CA PRO A 739 -37.20 -7.31 -11.27
C PRO A 739 -37.49 -5.81 -11.45
N GLY A 740 -36.44 -4.99 -11.59
CA GLY A 740 -36.56 -3.53 -11.72
C GLY A 740 -37.03 -3.10 -13.10
N SER A 741 -36.26 -3.44 -14.15
CA SER A 741 -36.59 -3.07 -15.53
C SER A 741 -37.65 -3.94 -16.19
N ARG A 742 -37.93 -5.14 -15.66
CA ARG A 742 -38.76 -6.20 -16.29
C ARG A 742 -38.25 -6.65 -17.66
N SER A 743 -37.02 -6.29 -18.02
CA SER A 743 -36.36 -6.79 -19.23
C SER A 743 -36.05 -8.29 -19.09
N ILE A 744 -36.15 -9.01 -20.20
CA ILE A 744 -35.80 -10.43 -20.29
C ILE A 744 -34.44 -10.52 -20.99
N VAL A 745 -33.49 -11.17 -20.34
CA VAL A 745 -32.12 -11.35 -20.81
C VAL A 745 -31.71 -12.80 -20.58
N ASP A 746 -30.68 -13.26 -21.26
CA ASP A 746 -30.07 -14.54 -20.96
C ASP A 746 -29.32 -14.47 -19.63
N ARG A 747 -29.41 -15.53 -18.82
CA ARG A 747 -28.71 -15.62 -17.54
C ARG A 747 -27.21 -15.35 -17.68
N SER A 748 -26.57 -15.90 -18.72
CA SER A 748 -25.13 -15.70 -18.91
C SER A 748 -24.80 -14.24 -19.22
N THR A 749 -25.65 -13.55 -20.00
CA THR A 749 -25.52 -12.13 -20.31
C THR A 749 -25.60 -11.26 -19.05
N ILE A 750 -26.62 -11.45 -18.21
CA ILE A 750 -26.78 -10.61 -17.01
C ILE A 750 -25.71 -10.92 -15.96
N ILE A 751 -25.33 -12.19 -15.77
CA ILE A 751 -24.23 -12.51 -14.85
C ILE A 751 -22.95 -11.82 -15.31
N MET A 752 -22.66 -11.78 -16.62
CA MET A 752 -21.51 -11.03 -17.14
C MET A 752 -21.55 -9.54 -16.82
N HIS A 753 -22.73 -8.91 -16.84
CA HIS A 753 -22.90 -7.53 -16.39
C HIS A 753 -22.61 -7.39 -14.88
N LEU A 754 -23.22 -8.25 -14.06
CA LEU A 754 -23.10 -8.26 -12.60
C LEU A 754 -21.67 -8.52 -12.09
N LEU A 755 -20.83 -9.21 -12.89
CA LEU A 755 -19.41 -9.37 -12.59
C LEU A 755 -18.62 -8.04 -12.67
N ASN A 756 -19.11 -7.07 -13.44
CA ASN A 756 -18.49 -5.76 -13.60
C ASN A 756 -19.20 -4.69 -12.75
N SER A 757 -20.53 -4.71 -12.72
CA SER A 757 -21.39 -3.74 -12.03
C SER A 757 -22.64 -4.42 -11.47
N GLU A 758 -22.86 -4.31 -10.15
CA GLU A 758 -24.02 -4.90 -9.45
C GLU A 758 -25.28 -4.04 -9.62
N THR A 759 -25.63 -3.74 -10.86
CA THR A 759 -26.80 -2.93 -11.21
C THR A 759 -27.59 -3.56 -12.34
N ASP A 760 -28.83 -3.14 -12.49
CA ASP A 760 -29.64 -3.45 -13.66
C ASP A 760 -29.14 -2.58 -14.85
N PRO A 761 -28.78 -3.18 -15.99
CA PRO A 761 -28.18 -2.46 -17.12
C PRO A 761 -29.11 -1.42 -17.76
N PHE A 762 -30.43 -1.52 -17.55
CA PHE A 762 -31.42 -0.64 -18.17
C PHE A 762 -31.78 0.55 -17.28
N ASN A 763 -31.84 0.38 -15.96
CA ASN A 763 -32.26 1.44 -15.03
C ASN A 763 -31.21 1.82 -13.97
N ARG A 764 -30.08 1.12 -13.91
CA ARG A 764 -28.95 1.31 -12.99
C ARG A 764 -29.29 1.15 -11.50
N GLN A 765 -30.43 0.55 -11.17
CA GLN A 765 -30.76 0.20 -9.79
C GLN A 765 -29.92 -0.99 -9.31
N PRO A 766 -29.59 -1.11 -8.01
CA PRO A 766 -28.87 -2.25 -7.47
C PRO A 766 -29.57 -3.57 -7.83
N LEU A 767 -28.79 -4.53 -8.32
CA LEU A 767 -29.28 -5.85 -8.73
C LEU A 767 -28.26 -6.92 -8.35
N SER A 768 -28.72 -8.01 -7.76
CA SER A 768 -27.91 -9.19 -7.48
C SER A 768 -28.39 -10.40 -8.27
N GLU A 769 -27.55 -11.44 -8.37
CA GLU A 769 -27.92 -12.69 -9.04
C GLU A 769 -29.12 -13.39 -8.38
N ALA A 770 -29.26 -13.24 -7.06
CA ALA A 770 -30.36 -13.81 -6.29
C ALA A 770 -31.73 -13.18 -6.62
N ASP A 771 -31.72 -11.98 -7.19
CA ASP A 771 -32.93 -11.24 -7.55
C ASP A 771 -33.48 -11.64 -8.94
N LEU A 772 -32.73 -12.45 -9.70
CA LEU A 772 -33.10 -12.86 -11.06
C LEU A 772 -34.25 -13.87 -11.04
N ILE A 773 -35.31 -13.57 -11.80
CA ILE A 773 -36.51 -14.42 -11.87
C ILE A 773 -36.39 -15.36 -13.08
N PRO A 774 -36.26 -16.70 -12.90
CA PRO A 774 -36.19 -17.64 -14.02
C PRO A 774 -37.50 -17.73 -14.81
N LEU A 775 -37.41 -17.86 -16.13
CA LEU A 775 -38.58 -18.03 -17.02
C LEU A 775 -38.60 -19.43 -17.68
N PRO A 776 -39.00 -20.49 -16.94
CA PRO A 776 -38.94 -21.87 -17.46
C PRO A 776 -39.86 -22.11 -18.67
N GLU A 777 -41.01 -21.43 -18.73
CA GLU A 777 -41.95 -21.54 -19.86
C GLU A 777 -41.34 -21.00 -21.16
N LEU A 778 -40.74 -19.81 -21.11
CA LEU A 778 -40.03 -19.22 -22.25
C LEU A 778 -38.84 -20.08 -22.68
N LYS A 779 -38.10 -20.65 -21.71
CA LYS A 779 -37.02 -21.59 -21.99
C LYS A 779 -37.51 -22.82 -22.76
N GLN A 780 -38.67 -23.37 -22.39
CA GLN A 780 -39.28 -24.49 -23.12
C GLN A 780 -39.72 -24.10 -24.52
N GLN A 781 -40.33 -22.92 -24.70
CA GLN A 781 -40.72 -22.42 -26.02
C GLN A 781 -39.51 -22.25 -26.96
N ILE A 782 -38.42 -21.67 -26.45
CA ILE A 782 -37.17 -21.54 -27.21
C ILE A 782 -36.61 -22.92 -27.59
N ALA A 783 -36.63 -23.88 -26.66
CA ALA A 783 -36.15 -25.24 -26.93
C ALA A 783 -37.00 -25.95 -27.99
N MET A 784 -38.34 -25.79 -27.94
CA MET A 784 -39.23 -26.34 -28.97
C MET A 784 -38.96 -25.70 -30.34
N TRP A 785 -38.79 -24.37 -30.38
CA TRP A 785 -38.49 -23.66 -31.62
C TRP A 785 -37.14 -24.07 -32.23
N LYS A 786 -36.08 -24.19 -31.41
CA LYS A 786 -34.77 -24.72 -31.85
C LYS A 786 -34.93 -26.10 -32.47
N LYS A 787 -35.68 -26.99 -31.82
CA LYS A 787 -35.92 -28.34 -32.30
C LYS A 787 -36.65 -28.35 -33.64
N THR A 788 -37.67 -27.51 -33.82
CA THR A 788 -38.37 -27.38 -35.11
C THR A 788 -37.42 -26.94 -36.23
N LYS A 789 -36.52 -25.98 -35.94
CA LYS A 789 -35.50 -25.52 -36.90
C LYS A 789 -34.44 -26.59 -37.21
N GLU A 790 -34.04 -27.36 -36.22
CA GLU A 790 -33.15 -28.52 -36.38
C GLU A 790 -33.81 -29.58 -37.27
N ASP A 791 -35.08 -29.92 -37.03
CA ASP A 791 -35.84 -30.87 -37.83
C ASP A 791 -36.01 -30.37 -39.29
N GLU A 792 -36.30 -29.08 -39.49
CA GLU A 792 -36.36 -28.45 -40.83
C GLU A 792 -35.02 -28.54 -41.57
N PHE A 793 -33.92 -28.22 -40.88
CA PHE A 793 -32.57 -28.25 -41.45
C PHE A 793 -32.11 -29.68 -41.81
N HIS A 794 -32.41 -30.66 -40.96
CA HIS A 794 -32.11 -32.06 -41.22
C HIS A 794 -32.95 -32.62 -42.38
N THR A 795 -34.22 -32.20 -42.48
CA THR A 795 -35.09 -32.58 -43.60
C THR A 795 -34.58 -31.98 -44.92
N SER A 796 -34.16 -30.70 -44.93
CA SER A 796 -33.60 -30.06 -46.13
C SER A 796 -32.29 -30.71 -46.60
N ARG A 797 -31.43 -31.14 -45.66
CA ARG A 797 -30.19 -31.87 -46.00
C ARG A 797 -30.47 -33.26 -46.60
N GLN A 798 -31.45 -33.98 -46.09
CA GLN A 798 -31.84 -35.29 -46.63
C GLN A 798 -32.45 -35.19 -48.04
N THR A 799 -33.15 -34.10 -48.36
CA THR A 799 -33.64 -33.84 -49.71
C THR A 799 -32.54 -33.44 -50.68
N ASP A 800 -31.51 -32.68 -50.24
CA ASP A 800 -30.38 -32.31 -51.09
C ASP A 800 -29.45 -33.51 -51.41
N GLU A 801 -29.28 -34.47 -50.50
CA GLU A 801 -28.52 -35.71 -50.76
C GLU A 801 -29.29 -36.77 -51.58
N ALA A 802 -30.63 -36.67 -51.67
CA ALA A 802 -31.49 -37.59 -52.41
C ALA A 802 -31.72 -37.21 -53.89
N THR A 803 -31.02 -36.19 -54.40
CA THR A 803 -31.11 -35.76 -55.81
C THR A 803 -29.85 -36.20 -56.57
N PRO A 804 -29.86 -37.27 -57.38
CA PRO A 804 -28.77 -37.54 -58.29
C PRO A 804 -28.88 -36.66 -59.54
N GLN A 805 -27.78 -35.95 -59.80
CA GLN A 805 -27.38 -35.13 -60.97
C GLN A 805 -27.67 -33.63 -60.93
#